data_AF-A0A6U9XFR4-F1
#
_entry.id   AF-A0A6U9XFR4-F1
#
_cell.length_a   1.000
_cell.length_b   1.000
_cell.length_c   1.000
_cell.angle_alpha   90.00
_cell.angle_beta   90.00
_cell.angle_gamma   90.00
#
_symmetry.space_group_name_H-M   'P 1'
#
loop_
_entity.id
_entity.type
_entity.pdbx_description
1 polymer ?
#
loop_
_entity_poly.entity_id
_entity_poly.type
_entity_poly.pdbx_seq_one_letter_code
_entity_poly.pdbx_strand_id
1 'polypeptide(L)'
;MSSLGSIKKWTYDVPLTVLNATTALGVIVGTVFLFRYRRDIQRRKEKIRSKISRGLVFRDDTTSKTKLESSKAIKVLELHPAFLEKHSSSWQLCSLGEYLSTLRLITDDDGDNDKNDHNNDELTTTENSKIVEAMERELYVLMAALLMKTLGENMGAALLPMMGTKKAESILGAVSSKFVQYIMAQILVDSKNSESWDPTQDQAAFPLNVSEVISFVNLNQKLNGGHKMALSPLQLMERGEITCNPEYYTPTTSSENEDEATNTKEAPKQQPTVLVPNPFIVEEHFERAILGMEDRMRQVTPTYDPDDRSHPEPTPINSTILPDLHLGYGDVKVTHTQREVLRNRLFAVLLTRLSYNYQRRKSKKHGDENDDGGDDPYFLVRMNQRDCRFPDEFVEALYDSGHSIEVCPRSTITTFGLAACVKERDGSWTNVPLAFFFRTGYESDRRRPAYFHPLHGGVDLKIEGPLVGRDETTGTPHKCDIQFYMAIDGMCGWHSNHNPDAPWIERIATTPVYTKEQALVAVRMAGIVACTFNQIGTEMDLPLGGYGVLGVCNDTAALIDVAVRGSTNMYPLLSTGRFLMHIANFLMAFHDQIVAADQHEDEHEHENESTAICKTEQFAQDTLRLVKAACNMESDIHCAPHGMAGAARRYQSNYPTPYFQITEDSIGVMKEVAKQYEVLEKKSKGT
;
A
#
# COMPACT_ATOMS: atom_id res chain seq x y z
N MET A 1 -6.83 -89.89 13.21
CA MET A 1 -5.79 -90.08 14.24
C MET A 1 -5.09 -88.74 14.43
N SER A 2 -5.49 -87.84 15.32
CA SER A 2 -5.51 -87.84 16.80
C SER A 2 -4.12 -87.67 17.44
N SER A 3 -3.82 -86.45 17.90
CA SER A 3 -3.08 -86.15 19.14
C SER A 3 -2.91 -84.62 19.30
N LEU A 4 -3.76 -83.99 20.11
CA LEU A 4 -3.57 -82.63 20.63
C LEU A 4 -3.40 -82.74 22.14
N GLY A 5 -2.22 -82.32 22.62
CA GLY A 5 -1.78 -82.44 24.01
C GLY A 5 -2.37 -81.38 24.94
N SER A 6 -2.64 -81.83 26.16
CA SER A 6 -3.24 -81.11 27.29
C SER A 6 -2.35 -79.99 27.85
N ILE A 7 -2.89 -78.77 27.94
CA ILE A 7 -2.30 -77.66 28.71
C ILE A 7 -2.86 -77.71 30.14
N LYS A 8 -1.99 -77.95 31.13
CA LYS A 8 -2.34 -77.83 32.56
C LYS A 8 -2.53 -76.35 32.92
N LYS A 9 -3.77 -75.94 33.19
CA LYS A 9 -4.07 -74.67 33.86
C LYS A 9 -3.73 -74.79 35.35
N TRP A 10 -2.87 -73.89 35.83
CA TRP A 10 -2.71 -73.60 37.25
C TRP A 10 -3.60 -72.42 37.60
N THR A 11 -4.52 -72.61 38.54
CA THR A 11 -5.36 -71.55 39.12
C THR A 11 -4.85 -71.26 40.52
N TYR A 12 -4.30 -70.06 40.73
CA TYR A 12 -4.01 -69.52 42.05
C TYR A 12 -5.16 -68.60 42.46
N ASP A 13 -5.85 -68.92 43.55
CA ASP A 13 -6.85 -68.05 44.16
C ASP A 13 -6.14 -66.93 44.93
N VAL A 14 -6.06 -65.74 44.30
CA VAL A 14 -5.61 -64.53 44.99
C VAL A 14 -6.79 -63.98 45.78
N PRO A 15 -6.68 -63.84 47.12
CA PRO A 15 -7.76 -63.26 47.93
C PRO A 15 -8.15 -61.88 47.40
N LEU A 16 -9.45 -61.65 47.21
CA LEU A 16 -9.99 -60.40 46.67
C LEU A 16 -9.53 -59.15 47.45
N THR A 17 -9.22 -59.32 48.75
CA THR A 17 -8.65 -58.29 49.62
C THR A 17 -7.24 -57.87 49.22
N VAL A 18 -6.39 -58.81 48.77
CA VAL A 18 -5.05 -58.51 48.25
C VAL A 18 -5.17 -57.77 46.93
N LEU A 19 -6.05 -58.22 46.03
CA LEU A 19 -6.29 -57.57 44.74
C LEU A 19 -6.79 -56.12 44.92
N ASN A 20 -7.73 -55.90 45.84
CA ASN A 20 -8.26 -54.57 46.17
C ASN A 20 -7.19 -53.67 46.82
N ALA A 21 -6.32 -54.20 47.68
CA ALA A 21 -5.22 -53.46 48.29
C ALA A 21 -4.17 -53.04 47.25
N THR A 22 -3.75 -53.93 46.35
CA THR A 22 -2.83 -53.59 45.24
C THR A 22 -3.45 -52.59 44.27
N THR A 23 -4.75 -52.69 44.00
CA THR A 23 -5.45 -51.74 43.11
C THR A 23 -5.53 -50.36 43.77
N ALA A 24 -5.90 -50.30 45.05
CA ALA A 24 -5.93 -49.05 45.82
C ALA A 24 -4.54 -48.40 45.89
N LEU A 25 -3.48 -49.18 46.13
CA LEU A 25 -2.10 -48.69 46.15
C LEU A 25 -1.67 -48.18 44.76
N GLY A 26 -2.03 -48.88 43.69
CA GLY A 26 -1.77 -48.47 42.31
C GLY A 26 -2.46 -47.14 41.95
N VAL A 27 -3.71 -46.94 42.38
CA VAL A 27 -4.44 -45.68 42.19
C VAL A 27 -3.81 -44.53 42.99
N ILE A 28 -3.40 -44.77 44.24
CA ILE A 28 -2.73 -43.76 45.06
C ILE A 28 -1.38 -43.37 44.46
N VAL A 29 -0.54 -44.34 44.09
CA VAL A 29 0.77 -44.09 43.47
C VAL A 29 0.61 -43.39 42.11
N GLY A 30 -0.34 -43.82 41.28
CA GLY A 30 -0.66 -43.17 40.00
C GLY A 30 -1.13 -41.73 40.18
N THR A 31 -1.99 -41.47 41.17
CA THR A 31 -2.49 -40.13 41.49
C THR A 31 -1.36 -39.22 42.01
N VAL A 32 -0.49 -39.73 42.90
CA VAL A 32 0.67 -38.98 43.40
C VAL A 32 1.67 -38.70 42.28
N PHE A 33 1.91 -39.66 41.39
CA PHE A 33 2.76 -39.47 40.22
C PHE A 33 2.19 -38.40 39.28
N LEU A 34 0.89 -38.44 38.97
CA LEU A 34 0.22 -37.41 38.18
C LEU A 34 0.27 -36.03 38.85
N PHE A 35 0.16 -35.97 40.18
CA PHE A 35 0.25 -34.70 40.91
C PHE A 35 1.67 -34.13 40.90
N ARG A 36 2.70 -34.98 41.08
CA ARG A 36 4.12 -34.59 40.95
C ARG A 36 4.45 -34.17 39.53
N TYR A 37 4.01 -34.93 38.54
CA TYR A 37 4.16 -34.60 37.12
C TYR A 37 3.49 -33.26 36.77
N ARG A 38 2.25 -33.02 37.25
CA ARG A 38 1.55 -31.74 37.09
C ARG A 38 2.30 -30.60 37.77
N ARG A 39 2.82 -30.82 38.99
CA ARG A 39 3.60 -29.80 39.73
C ARG A 39 4.92 -29.49 39.04
N ASP A 40 5.60 -30.49 38.49
CA ASP A 40 6.85 -30.31 37.75
C ASP A 40 6.61 -29.64 36.40
N ILE A 41 5.49 -29.93 35.72
CA ILE A 41 5.05 -29.17 34.54
C ILE A 41 4.78 -27.71 34.91
N GLN A 42 4.09 -27.44 36.02
CA GLN A 42 3.80 -26.06 36.43
C GLN A 42 5.08 -25.31 36.82
N ARG A 43 6.00 -25.93 37.56
CA ARG A 43 7.32 -25.36 37.86
C ARG A 43 8.15 -25.11 36.61
N ARG A 44 8.12 -26.03 35.64
CA ARG A 44 8.82 -25.85 34.36
C ARG A 44 8.16 -24.76 33.53
N LYS A 45 6.83 -24.65 33.52
CA LYS A 45 6.07 -23.54 32.91
C LYS A 45 6.38 -22.21 33.57
N GLU A 46 6.48 -22.14 34.89
CA GLU A 46 6.85 -20.94 35.65
C GLU A 46 8.31 -20.56 35.44
N LYS A 47 9.23 -21.53 35.39
CA LYS A 47 10.65 -21.29 35.05
C LYS A 47 10.79 -20.81 33.60
N ILE A 48 10.06 -21.41 32.66
CA ILE A 48 10.02 -20.96 31.26
C ILE A 48 9.39 -19.56 31.18
N ARG A 49 8.25 -19.30 31.83
CA ARG A 49 7.64 -17.96 31.89
C ARG A 49 8.55 -16.93 32.54
N SER A 50 9.25 -17.29 33.61
CA SER A 50 10.21 -16.42 34.30
C SER A 50 11.45 -16.13 33.44
N LYS A 51 11.90 -17.10 32.63
CA LYS A 51 12.99 -16.91 31.67
C LYS A 51 12.53 -16.06 30.48
N ILE A 52 11.34 -16.32 29.95
CA ILE A 52 10.70 -15.51 28.89
C ILE A 52 10.44 -14.08 29.38
N SER A 53 9.99 -13.91 30.63
CA SER A 53 9.70 -12.59 31.22
C SER A 53 10.93 -11.77 31.57
N ARG A 54 12.14 -12.36 31.52
CA ARG A 54 13.41 -11.62 31.66
C ARG A 54 13.95 -11.09 30.32
N GLY A 55 13.22 -11.28 29.23
CA GLY A 55 13.65 -10.94 27.87
C GLY A 55 14.62 -12.00 27.37
N LEU A 56 14.21 -12.81 26.40
CA LEU A 56 15.16 -13.71 25.71
C LEU A 56 16.21 -12.90 24.95
N VAL A 57 15.80 -11.72 24.49
CA VAL A 57 16.58 -10.80 23.68
C VAL A 57 16.57 -9.44 24.35
N PHE A 58 17.73 -8.77 24.41
CA PHE A 58 17.83 -7.36 24.76
C PHE A 58 18.57 -6.60 23.66
N ARG A 59 18.35 -5.28 23.60
CA ARG A 59 19.02 -4.37 22.67
C ARG A 59 20.29 -3.80 23.30
N ASP A 60 21.45 -4.09 22.70
CA ASP A 60 22.74 -3.56 23.13
C ASP A 60 23.10 -2.26 22.40
N ASP A 61 22.60 -1.16 22.97
CA ASP A 61 22.79 0.19 22.46
C ASP A 61 24.24 0.70 22.62
N THR A 62 25.10 -0.04 23.34
CA THR A 62 26.51 0.37 23.50
C THR A 62 27.32 0.11 22.24
N THR A 63 26.94 -0.92 21.48
CA THR A 63 27.60 -1.30 20.23
C THR A 63 27.39 -0.32 19.08
N SER A 64 26.32 0.48 19.07
CA SER A 64 26.04 1.40 17.94
C SER A 64 26.99 2.60 17.88
N LYS A 65 27.59 3.00 19.02
CA LYS A 65 28.46 4.19 19.09
C LYS A 65 29.91 3.92 18.67
N THR A 66 30.41 2.73 18.93
CA THR A 66 31.61 2.25 18.26
C THR A 66 31.16 1.74 16.91
N LYS A 67 31.59 2.39 15.82
CA LYS A 67 31.35 1.99 14.42
C LYS A 67 32.04 0.63 14.14
N LEU A 68 31.74 -0.38 14.94
CA LEU A 68 32.15 -1.75 14.75
C LEU A 68 31.58 -2.10 13.39
N GLU A 69 32.46 -2.54 12.50
CA GLU A 69 32.11 -3.22 11.27
C GLU A 69 31.21 -4.40 11.65
N SER A 70 29.91 -4.15 11.83
CA SER A 70 28.92 -5.18 12.02
C SER A 70 29.07 -6.09 10.81
N SER A 71 29.54 -7.31 11.04
CA SER A 71 29.67 -8.25 9.96
C SER A 71 28.31 -8.78 9.50
N LYS A 72 27.20 -8.28 10.06
CA LYS A 72 25.85 -8.79 9.85
C LYS A 72 24.99 -7.65 9.31
N ALA A 73 24.54 -7.79 8.07
CA ALA A 73 23.78 -6.78 7.34
C ALA A 73 22.69 -7.44 6.49
N ILE A 74 21.50 -6.86 6.45
CA ILE A 74 20.45 -7.27 5.49
C ILE A 74 20.60 -6.34 4.29
N LYS A 75 21.46 -6.72 3.34
CA LYS A 75 21.95 -5.85 2.27
C LYS A 75 20.84 -5.16 1.47
N VAL A 76 19.75 -5.86 1.14
CA VAL A 76 18.58 -5.26 0.48
C VAL A 76 17.91 -4.13 1.28
N LEU A 77 17.96 -4.17 2.60
CA LEU A 77 17.38 -3.16 3.50
C LEU A 77 18.42 -2.18 4.05
N GLU A 78 19.69 -2.31 3.68
CA GLU A 78 20.71 -1.38 4.12
C GLU A 78 20.49 -0.01 3.47
N LEU A 79 20.55 1.01 4.33
CA LEU A 79 20.44 2.39 3.90
C LEU A 79 21.72 2.81 3.19
N HIS A 80 21.58 3.59 2.13
CA HIS A 80 22.71 4.09 1.39
C HIS A 80 23.55 5.03 2.26
N PRO A 81 24.88 4.87 2.36
CA PRO A 81 25.71 5.65 3.27
C PRO A 81 25.61 7.17 3.09
N ALA A 82 25.54 7.65 1.84
CA ALA A 82 25.39 9.09 1.57
C ALA A 82 24.02 9.64 1.99
N PHE A 83 22.98 8.78 2.03
CA PHE A 83 21.67 9.17 2.54
C PHE A 83 21.71 9.34 4.06
N LEU A 84 22.31 8.38 4.77
CA LEU A 84 22.54 8.48 6.22
C LEU A 84 23.35 9.73 6.58
N GLU A 85 24.45 9.99 5.88
CA GLU A 85 25.30 11.16 6.12
C GLU A 85 24.51 12.47 5.95
N LYS A 86 23.78 12.61 4.84
CA LYS A 86 22.97 13.79 4.52
C LYS A 86 21.91 14.10 5.58
N HIS A 87 21.35 13.09 6.23
CA HIS A 87 20.23 13.24 7.16
C HIS A 87 20.61 13.06 8.64
N SER A 88 21.86 12.71 8.95
CA SER A 88 22.35 12.46 10.32
C SER A 88 22.15 13.61 11.31
N SER A 89 22.06 14.86 10.84
CA SER A 89 21.85 16.04 11.70
C SER A 89 20.38 16.32 12.02
N SER A 90 19.44 15.81 11.22
CA SER A 90 18.01 16.09 11.33
C SER A 90 17.15 14.87 11.62
N TRP A 91 17.69 13.66 11.44
CA TRP A 91 16.96 12.41 11.61
C TRP A 91 17.79 11.35 12.32
N GLN A 92 17.14 10.61 13.23
CA GLN A 92 17.65 9.34 13.74
C GLN A 92 17.15 8.23 12.81
N LEU A 93 18.06 7.64 12.05
CA LEU A 93 17.78 6.59 11.08
C LEU A 93 18.64 5.37 11.39
N CYS A 94 18.08 4.19 11.24
CA CYS A 94 18.85 2.96 11.15
C CYS A 94 18.22 2.01 10.11
N SER A 95 19.03 1.12 9.55
CA SER A 95 18.49 0.03 8.73
C SER A 95 17.85 -1.04 9.62
N LEU A 96 16.95 -1.85 9.07
CA LEU A 96 16.43 -3.00 9.81
C LEU A 96 17.56 -3.98 10.18
N GLY A 97 18.56 -4.14 9.29
CA GLY A 97 19.74 -4.96 9.53
C GLY A 97 20.58 -4.44 10.70
N GLU A 98 20.82 -3.13 10.75
CA GLU A 98 21.51 -2.47 11.86
C GLU A 98 20.79 -2.70 13.18
N TYR A 99 19.47 -2.45 13.26
CA TYR A 99 18.69 -2.73 14.46
C TYR A 99 18.81 -4.20 14.88
N LEU A 100 18.62 -5.15 13.97
CA LEU A 100 18.73 -6.58 14.28
C LEU A 100 20.13 -6.98 14.76
N SER A 101 21.17 -6.31 14.27
CA SER A 101 22.56 -6.53 14.71
C SER A 101 22.82 -6.09 16.16
N THR A 102 21.97 -5.22 16.72
CA THR A 102 22.07 -4.78 18.13
C THR A 102 21.45 -5.77 19.11
N LEU A 103 20.67 -6.74 18.62
CA LEU A 103 20.02 -7.72 19.48
C LEU A 103 21.04 -8.70 20.06
N ARG A 104 20.92 -8.99 21.35
CA ARG A 104 21.74 -9.95 22.10
C ARG A 104 20.83 -10.93 22.82
N LEU A 105 21.23 -12.19 22.84
CA LEU A 105 20.59 -13.21 23.64
C LEU A 105 21.14 -13.17 25.06
N ILE A 106 20.26 -13.28 26.06
CA ILE A 106 20.71 -13.54 27.43
C ILE A 106 21.15 -15.00 27.49
N THR A 107 22.44 -15.27 27.35
CA THR A 107 23.03 -16.59 27.62
C THR A 107 23.30 -16.70 29.12
N ASP A 108 22.96 -17.85 29.73
CA ASP A 108 23.01 -18.09 31.18
C ASP A 108 24.45 -17.98 31.81
N ASP A 109 25.50 -17.66 31.03
CA ASP A 109 26.92 -17.75 31.42
C ASP A 109 27.60 -16.45 31.92
N ASP A 110 26.94 -15.29 31.89
CA ASP A 110 27.58 -14.04 32.38
C ASP A 110 27.69 -13.96 33.92
N GLY A 111 27.28 -15.02 34.64
CA GLY A 111 27.09 -15.00 36.09
C GLY A 111 28.15 -15.68 36.96
N ASP A 112 29.02 -16.53 36.43
CA ASP A 112 29.93 -17.34 37.29
C ASP A 112 31.34 -17.43 36.69
N ASN A 113 32.05 -16.31 36.73
CA ASN A 113 33.43 -16.15 36.28
C ASN A 113 34.46 -16.82 37.21
N ASP A 114 34.12 -17.95 37.83
CA ASP A 114 34.97 -18.64 38.78
C ASP A 114 35.10 -20.13 38.45
N LYS A 115 36.13 -20.44 37.63
CA LYS A 115 36.99 -21.65 37.59
C LYS A 115 36.92 -22.54 36.33
N ASN A 116 37.97 -22.39 35.52
CA ASN A 116 38.83 -23.46 34.99
C ASN A 116 38.18 -24.81 34.62
N ASP A 117 37.43 -24.87 33.52
CA ASP A 117 37.21 -26.16 32.85
C ASP A 117 37.24 -26.04 31.32
N HIS A 118 38.29 -26.59 30.71
CA HIS A 118 38.66 -26.44 29.30
C HIS A 118 37.91 -27.40 28.34
N ASN A 119 36.74 -27.94 28.71
CA ASN A 119 36.12 -29.06 27.97
C ASN A 119 34.64 -28.89 27.54
N ASN A 120 34.06 -27.69 27.55
CA ASN A 120 32.60 -27.50 27.33
C ASN A 120 32.15 -26.88 25.99
N ASP A 121 32.99 -26.83 24.95
CA ASP A 121 32.62 -26.20 23.66
C ASP A 121 31.50 -26.91 22.87
N GLU A 122 31.20 -28.20 23.15
CA GLU A 122 30.19 -28.96 22.38
C GLU A 122 28.74 -28.77 22.88
N LEU A 123 28.53 -28.29 24.10
CA LEU A 123 27.17 -28.16 24.67
C LEU A 123 26.48 -26.83 24.30
N THR A 124 27.26 -25.76 24.15
CA THR A 124 26.77 -24.40 23.87
C THR A 124 26.20 -24.26 22.46
N THR A 125 26.72 -25.01 21.49
CA THR A 125 26.25 -25.02 20.10
C THR A 125 24.83 -25.59 19.96
N THR A 126 24.48 -26.61 20.75
CA THR A 126 23.15 -27.25 20.68
C THR A 126 22.04 -26.39 21.31
N GLU A 127 22.33 -25.66 22.39
CA GLU A 127 21.35 -24.76 23.01
C GLU A 127 21.13 -23.49 22.18
N ASN A 128 22.20 -22.91 21.63
CA ASN A 128 22.10 -21.77 20.71
C ASN A 128 21.24 -22.11 19.48
N SER A 129 21.38 -23.32 18.93
CA SER A 129 20.54 -23.78 17.81
C SER A 129 19.05 -23.80 18.14
N LYS A 130 18.65 -24.23 19.35
CA LYS A 130 17.23 -24.27 19.76
C LYS A 130 16.64 -22.88 20.01
N ILE A 131 17.46 -21.93 20.48
CA ILE A 131 17.02 -20.55 20.69
C ILE A 131 16.83 -19.85 19.35
N VAL A 132 17.77 -20.05 18.41
CA VAL A 132 17.63 -19.58 17.02
C VAL A 132 16.33 -20.14 16.41
N GLU A 133 16.04 -21.43 16.57
CA GLU A 133 14.80 -22.04 16.07
C GLU A 133 13.52 -21.47 16.76
N ALA A 134 13.59 -21.09 18.03
CA ALA A 134 12.47 -20.45 18.72
C ALA A 134 12.25 -18.99 18.25
N MET A 135 13.33 -18.22 18.07
CA MET A 135 13.27 -16.90 17.44
C MET A 135 12.76 -16.99 16.00
N GLU A 136 13.12 -18.07 15.29
CA GLU A 136 12.61 -18.40 13.97
C GLU A 136 11.10 -18.48 13.93
N ARG A 137 10.55 -19.28 14.83
CA ARG A 137 9.12 -19.51 14.91
C ARG A 137 8.33 -18.24 15.25
N GLU A 138 8.90 -17.35 16.04
CA GLU A 138 8.21 -16.16 16.54
C GLU A 138 8.32 -14.96 15.60
N LEU A 139 9.50 -14.68 15.04
CA LEU A 139 9.65 -13.68 13.97
C LEU A 139 8.75 -14.06 12.78
N TYR A 140 8.49 -15.35 12.61
CA TYR A 140 7.52 -15.78 11.63
C TYR A 140 6.10 -15.34 11.94
N VAL A 141 5.57 -15.71 13.11
CA VAL A 141 4.19 -15.39 13.48
C VAL A 141 3.98 -13.89 13.37
N LEU A 142 5.02 -13.14 13.72
CA LEU A 142 5.09 -11.70 13.60
C LEU A 142 5.05 -11.19 12.15
N MET A 143 5.92 -11.68 11.27
CA MET A 143 5.92 -11.26 9.85
C MET A 143 4.63 -11.64 9.15
N ALA A 144 4.07 -12.81 9.46
CA ALA A 144 2.75 -13.21 8.97
C ALA A 144 1.66 -12.27 9.49
N ALA A 145 1.64 -11.97 10.80
CA ALA A 145 0.67 -11.05 11.38
C ALA A 145 0.82 -9.62 10.83
N LEU A 146 2.05 -9.18 10.56
CA LEU A 146 2.37 -7.87 10.01
C LEU A 146 1.89 -7.77 8.56
N LEU A 147 2.19 -8.76 7.70
CA LEU A 147 1.66 -8.85 6.34
C LEU A 147 0.12 -8.91 6.32
N MET A 148 -0.49 -9.69 7.23
CA MET A 148 -1.94 -9.76 7.38
C MET A 148 -2.56 -8.43 7.84
N LYS A 149 -1.87 -7.69 8.72
CA LYS A 149 -2.35 -6.41 9.23
C LYS A 149 -2.25 -5.30 8.18
N THR A 150 -1.18 -5.25 7.39
CA THR A 150 -0.96 -4.14 6.44
C THR A 150 -1.51 -4.38 5.06
N LEU A 151 -1.50 -5.61 4.59
CA LEU A 151 -2.12 -5.96 3.31
C LEU A 151 -3.59 -6.33 3.49
N GLY A 152 -4.11 -6.22 4.72
CA GLY A 152 -5.43 -6.68 5.12
C GLY A 152 -5.53 -8.21 5.15
N GLU A 153 -6.55 -8.74 5.82
CA GLU A 153 -6.71 -10.19 5.98
C GLU A 153 -6.75 -10.91 4.62
N ASN A 154 -7.28 -10.26 3.59
CA ASN A 154 -7.48 -10.87 2.27
C ASN A 154 -6.22 -10.89 1.40
N MET A 155 -5.51 -9.76 1.30
CA MET A 155 -4.30 -9.65 0.47
C MET A 155 -3.09 -10.22 1.21
N GLY A 156 -3.05 -10.06 2.54
CA GLY A 156 -2.13 -10.78 3.42
C GLY A 156 -2.32 -12.29 3.30
N ALA A 157 -3.55 -12.80 3.40
CA ALA A 157 -3.80 -14.24 3.25
C ALA A 157 -3.59 -14.73 1.80
N ALA A 158 -3.72 -13.85 0.81
CA ALA A 158 -3.36 -14.14 -0.58
C ALA A 158 -1.84 -14.29 -0.75
N LEU A 159 -1.01 -13.51 -0.07
CA LEU A 159 0.43 -13.61 -0.31
C LEU A 159 1.06 -14.86 0.34
N LEU A 160 0.39 -15.43 1.35
CA LEU A 160 0.88 -16.60 2.10
C LEU A 160 1.06 -17.90 1.28
N PRO A 161 0.16 -18.30 0.35
CA PRO A 161 0.30 -19.57 -0.39
C PRO A 161 1.21 -19.48 -1.63
N MET A 162 1.53 -18.28 -2.13
CA MET A 162 2.45 -18.08 -3.28
C MET A 162 3.88 -18.53 -3.03
N MET A 163 4.26 -18.66 -1.76
CA MET A 163 5.65 -18.86 -1.37
C MET A 163 6.01 -20.36 -1.23
N GLY A 164 5.16 -21.24 -1.78
CA GLY A 164 5.51 -22.61 -2.16
C GLY A 164 5.19 -23.72 -1.14
N THR A 165 3.98 -24.28 -1.22
CA THR A 165 3.60 -25.73 -1.12
C THR A 165 2.20 -25.97 -0.49
N LYS A 166 1.59 -27.12 -0.79
CA LYS A 166 0.13 -27.33 -1.01
C LYS A 166 -0.80 -27.53 0.21
N LYS A 167 -0.50 -27.12 1.46
CA LYS A 167 -1.47 -27.26 2.61
C LYS A 167 -1.36 -26.18 3.71
N ALA A 168 -2.47 -25.46 3.96
CA ALA A 168 -2.58 -24.23 4.75
C ALA A 168 -2.05 -24.24 6.21
N GLU A 169 -1.98 -25.39 6.88
CA GLU A 169 -1.50 -25.46 8.26
C GLU A 169 0.01 -25.76 8.39
N SER A 170 0.64 -26.40 7.40
CA SER A 170 2.11 -26.47 7.31
C SER A 170 2.71 -25.28 6.55
N ILE A 171 1.87 -24.51 5.85
CA ILE A 171 2.20 -23.26 5.14
C ILE A 171 2.75 -22.20 6.10
N LEU A 172 2.18 -22.12 7.30
CA LEU A 172 2.68 -21.25 8.35
C LEU A 172 3.93 -21.77 9.07
N GLY A 173 4.52 -22.89 8.65
CA GLY A 173 5.75 -23.41 9.22
C GLY A 173 6.96 -23.25 8.30
N ALA A 174 6.78 -23.33 6.97
CA ALA A 174 7.89 -23.46 6.02
C ALA A 174 8.38 -22.11 5.44
N VAL A 175 7.49 -21.13 5.23
CA VAL A 175 7.87 -19.80 4.68
C VAL A 175 8.40 -18.90 5.79
N SER A 176 7.81 -19.01 6.95
CA SER A 176 8.35 -18.80 8.30
C SER A 176 9.78 -19.20 8.48
N SER A 177 9.98 -20.48 8.25
CA SER A 177 11.23 -21.15 8.45
C SER A 177 12.13 -20.69 7.33
N LYS A 178 11.68 -20.36 6.11
CA LYS A 178 12.56 -19.73 5.12
C LYS A 178 12.88 -18.28 5.41
N PHE A 179 11.92 -17.37 5.59
CA PHE A 179 12.16 -15.95 5.88
C PHE A 179 12.93 -15.79 7.19
N VAL A 180 12.70 -16.65 8.19
CA VAL A 180 13.44 -16.58 9.45
C VAL A 180 14.66 -17.48 9.55
N GLN A 181 14.72 -18.69 8.98
CA GLN A 181 16.03 -19.36 8.78
C GLN A 181 16.89 -18.56 7.83
N TYR A 182 16.34 -17.73 6.94
CA TYR A 182 17.07 -16.83 6.07
C TYR A 182 17.50 -15.56 6.80
N ILE A 183 16.58 -14.90 7.51
CA ILE A 183 16.92 -13.79 8.40
C ILE A 183 17.94 -14.28 9.45
N MET A 184 17.85 -15.49 10.00
CA MET A 184 18.85 -16.05 10.92
C MET A 184 20.12 -16.53 10.21
N ALA A 185 20.03 -17.14 9.03
CA ALA A 185 21.19 -17.50 8.22
C ALA A 185 21.91 -16.26 7.64
N GLN A 186 21.31 -15.07 7.65
CA GLN A 186 21.94 -13.83 7.18
C GLN A 186 22.22 -12.81 8.30
N ILE A 187 21.42 -12.79 9.38
CA ILE A 187 21.74 -12.14 10.67
C ILE A 187 22.99 -12.80 11.27
N LEU A 188 23.34 -14.03 10.89
CA LEU A 188 24.50 -14.75 11.43
C LEU A 188 25.61 -15.06 10.41
N VAL A 189 25.56 -14.54 9.17
CA VAL A 189 26.67 -14.70 8.21
C VAL A 189 27.65 -13.54 8.32
N ASP A 190 28.91 -13.90 8.49
CA ASP A 190 30.05 -12.99 8.61
C ASP A 190 30.35 -12.34 7.24
N SER A 191 29.89 -11.10 7.04
CA SER A 191 30.04 -10.32 5.79
C SER A 191 31.50 -10.16 5.35
N LYS A 192 32.44 -10.30 6.30
CA LYS A 192 33.89 -10.22 6.08
C LYS A 192 34.44 -11.25 5.08
N ASN A 193 33.71 -12.34 4.79
CA ASN A 193 34.18 -13.39 3.89
C ASN A 193 33.48 -13.43 2.50
N SER A 194 32.65 -12.45 2.15
CA SER A 194 31.92 -12.44 0.86
C SER A 194 32.31 -11.26 -0.07
N GLU A 195 33.55 -11.24 -0.56
CA GLU A 195 33.97 -10.27 -1.59
C GLU A 195 33.14 -10.37 -2.89
N SER A 196 32.41 -11.48 -3.10
CA SER A 196 31.55 -11.73 -4.26
C SER A 196 30.07 -11.84 -3.88
N TRP A 197 29.53 -10.85 -3.16
CA TRP A 197 28.10 -10.86 -2.86
C TRP A 197 27.27 -10.78 -4.14
N ASP A 198 26.42 -11.78 -4.32
CA ASP A 198 25.48 -11.87 -5.42
C ASP A 198 24.07 -11.51 -4.91
N PRO A 199 23.48 -10.38 -5.35
CA PRO A 199 22.11 -10.01 -4.99
C PRO A 199 21.06 -11.06 -5.34
N THR A 200 21.35 -12.02 -6.22
CA THR A 200 20.46 -13.16 -6.48
C THR A 200 20.37 -14.13 -5.29
N GLN A 201 21.36 -14.10 -4.39
CA GLN A 201 21.38 -14.85 -3.13
C GLN A 201 20.69 -14.10 -1.98
N ASP A 202 20.35 -12.82 -2.17
CA ASP A 202 19.58 -12.04 -1.21
C ASP A 202 18.09 -12.42 -1.33
N GLN A 203 17.65 -13.37 -0.49
CA GLN A 203 16.28 -13.86 -0.44
C GLN A 203 15.32 -12.89 0.28
N ALA A 204 15.77 -11.75 0.81
CA ALA A 204 14.86 -10.69 1.27
C ALA A 204 14.21 -9.97 0.08
N ALA A 205 14.87 -9.98 -1.08
CA ALA A 205 14.22 -9.58 -2.32
C ALA A 205 13.25 -10.68 -2.77
N PHE A 206 12.03 -10.28 -3.12
CA PHE A 206 11.05 -11.23 -3.62
C PHE A 206 11.57 -11.83 -4.93
N PRO A 207 11.67 -13.18 -5.04
CA PRO A 207 12.06 -13.82 -6.30
C PRO A 207 10.96 -13.66 -7.35
N LEU A 208 9.78 -13.21 -6.94
CA LEU A 208 8.64 -12.94 -7.78
C LEU A 208 8.77 -11.58 -8.45
N ASN A 209 8.40 -11.52 -9.73
CA ASN A 209 8.12 -10.25 -10.38
C ASN A 209 6.73 -9.74 -9.96
N VAL A 210 6.48 -8.45 -10.14
CA VAL A 210 5.18 -7.83 -9.75
C VAL A 210 3.98 -8.46 -10.46
N SER A 211 4.16 -8.94 -11.70
CA SER A 211 3.06 -9.57 -12.45
C SER A 211 2.58 -10.88 -11.80
N GLU A 212 3.49 -11.65 -11.20
CA GLU A 212 3.17 -12.88 -10.47
C GLU A 212 2.41 -12.59 -9.18
N VAL A 213 2.87 -11.57 -8.45
CA VAL A 213 2.23 -11.10 -7.20
C VAL A 213 0.80 -10.66 -7.48
N ILE A 214 0.61 -9.82 -8.50
CA ILE A 214 -0.70 -9.32 -8.92
C ILE A 214 -1.60 -10.47 -9.40
N SER A 215 -1.08 -11.35 -10.26
CA SER A 215 -1.86 -12.45 -10.83
C SER A 215 -2.45 -13.33 -9.74
N PHE A 216 -1.69 -13.55 -8.68
CA PHE A 216 -2.16 -14.35 -7.56
C PHE A 216 -3.06 -13.60 -6.61
N VAL A 217 -2.79 -12.33 -6.28
CA VAL A 217 -3.75 -11.52 -5.50
C VAL A 217 -5.13 -11.58 -6.14
N ASN A 218 -5.17 -11.41 -7.47
CA ASN A 218 -6.39 -11.56 -8.26
C ASN A 218 -7.00 -12.97 -8.19
N LEU A 219 -6.18 -14.02 -8.31
CA LEU A 219 -6.65 -15.40 -8.22
C LEU A 219 -7.23 -15.70 -6.83
N ASN A 220 -6.55 -15.30 -5.76
CA ASN A 220 -6.98 -15.52 -4.39
C ASN A 220 -8.29 -14.77 -4.09
N GLN A 221 -8.42 -13.53 -4.57
CA GLN A 221 -9.65 -12.77 -4.44
C GLN A 221 -10.80 -13.42 -5.19
N LYS A 222 -10.58 -13.94 -6.41
CA LYS A 222 -11.62 -14.68 -7.13
C LYS A 222 -12.00 -16.01 -6.48
N LEU A 223 -11.05 -16.68 -5.83
CA LEU A 223 -11.27 -17.98 -5.20
C LEU A 223 -11.90 -17.87 -3.80
N ASN A 224 -11.56 -16.82 -3.04
CA ASN A 224 -12.04 -16.63 -1.66
C ASN A 224 -13.13 -15.55 -1.54
N GLY A 225 -13.34 -14.77 -2.59
CA GLY A 225 -14.24 -13.61 -2.59
C GLY A 225 -15.70 -13.99 -2.74
N GLY A 226 -16.37 -14.29 -1.62
CA GLY A 226 -17.79 -13.95 -1.45
C GLY A 226 -18.03 -12.44 -1.29
N HIS A 227 -16.96 -11.64 -1.24
CA HIS A 227 -16.99 -10.20 -1.13
C HIS A 227 -17.13 -9.56 -2.52
N LYS A 228 -18.36 -9.17 -2.86
CA LYS A 228 -18.59 -8.11 -3.82
C LYS A 228 -18.26 -6.78 -3.15
N MET A 229 -17.60 -5.86 -3.85
CA MET A 229 -17.52 -4.48 -3.37
C MET A 229 -18.95 -3.98 -3.10
N ALA A 230 -19.18 -3.36 -1.94
CA ALA A 230 -20.51 -2.88 -1.57
C ALA A 230 -21.06 -1.86 -2.60
N LEU A 231 -20.15 -1.12 -3.24
CA LEU A 231 -20.42 -0.20 -4.33
C LEU A 231 -19.47 -0.54 -5.47
N SER A 232 -19.93 -0.43 -6.72
CA SER A 232 -19.04 -0.53 -7.87
C SER A 232 -18.06 0.65 -7.92
N PRO A 233 -16.90 0.53 -8.60
CA PRO A 233 -16.00 1.65 -8.81
C PRO A 233 -16.69 2.89 -9.42
N LEU A 234 -17.65 2.67 -10.31
CA LEU A 234 -18.41 3.75 -10.93
C LEU A 234 -19.34 4.46 -9.92
N GLN A 235 -19.99 3.70 -9.03
CA GLN A 235 -20.80 4.27 -7.95
C GLN A 235 -19.95 5.04 -6.92
N LEU A 236 -18.72 4.57 -6.65
CA LEU A 236 -17.77 5.30 -5.81
C LEU A 236 -17.39 6.64 -6.45
N MET A 237 -17.09 6.62 -7.76
CA MET A 237 -16.79 7.83 -8.53
C MET A 237 -17.95 8.84 -8.54
N GLU A 238 -19.18 8.37 -8.72
CA GLU A 238 -20.39 9.21 -8.68
C GLU A 238 -20.55 9.95 -7.34
N ARG A 239 -20.24 9.26 -6.23
CA ARG A 239 -20.25 9.86 -4.88
C ARG A 239 -19.04 10.77 -4.65
N GLY A 240 -17.95 10.57 -5.38
CA GLY A 240 -16.68 11.24 -5.20
C GLY A 240 -15.91 10.79 -3.96
N GLU A 241 -16.31 9.69 -3.31
CA GLU A 241 -15.74 9.25 -2.04
C GLU A 241 -14.89 7.99 -2.17
N ILE A 242 -13.72 8.03 -1.51
CA ILE A 242 -12.81 6.90 -1.32
C ILE A 242 -13.18 6.22 0.01
N THR A 243 -13.05 4.90 0.02
CA THR A 243 -13.58 3.88 0.95
C THR A 243 -13.22 4.00 2.45
N CYS A 244 -12.82 5.15 2.98
CA CYS A 244 -12.40 5.24 4.38
C CYS A 244 -13.53 5.46 5.41
N ASN A 245 -14.78 5.81 5.03
CA ASN A 245 -15.98 5.57 5.84
C ASN A 245 -17.25 5.96 5.04
N PRO A 246 -18.17 5.04 4.71
CA PRO A 246 -19.43 5.36 4.01
C PRO A 246 -20.40 6.26 4.81
N GLU A 247 -20.14 6.50 6.10
CA GLU A 247 -20.97 7.39 6.94
C GLU A 247 -20.91 8.88 6.52
N TYR A 248 -19.99 9.28 5.64
CA TYR A 248 -19.89 10.66 5.19
C TYR A 248 -20.94 11.06 4.13
N TYR A 249 -21.59 10.10 3.47
CA TYR A 249 -22.52 10.45 2.39
C TYR A 249 -23.85 9.71 2.34
N THR A 250 -24.16 8.80 3.27
CA THR A 250 -25.48 8.19 3.27
C THR A 250 -26.43 8.99 4.16
N PRO A 251 -27.34 9.84 3.63
CA PRO A 251 -28.68 9.78 4.21
C PRO A 251 -29.09 8.33 4.06
N THR A 252 -29.32 7.63 5.17
CA THR A 252 -30.05 6.35 5.13
C THR A 252 -31.26 6.59 4.25
N THR A 253 -31.26 6.02 3.04
CA THR A 253 -32.46 5.94 2.22
C THR A 253 -33.44 5.16 3.06
N SER A 254 -34.34 5.86 3.74
CA SER A 254 -35.26 5.32 4.73
C SER A 254 -36.36 4.47 4.11
N SER A 255 -36.17 3.94 2.90
CA SER A 255 -37.23 3.33 2.09
C SER A 255 -37.28 1.81 2.13
N GLU A 256 -36.36 1.10 2.81
CA GLU A 256 -36.33 -0.38 2.72
C GLU A 256 -36.79 -1.15 3.96
N ASN A 257 -37.20 -0.50 5.06
CA ASN A 257 -37.73 -1.21 6.24
C ASN A 257 -38.86 -0.46 6.98
N GLU A 258 -39.79 0.19 6.27
CA GLU A 258 -40.96 0.82 6.92
C GLU A 258 -42.09 -0.17 7.31
N ASP A 259 -41.93 -1.48 7.08
CA ASP A 259 -42.98 -2.46 7.35
C ASP A 259 -43.07 -2.97 8.82
N GLU A 260 -42.22 -2.51 9.73
CA GLU A 260 -42.34 -2.81 11.18
C GLU A 260 -42.44 -1.55 12.06
N ALA A 261 -43.43 -0.69 11.77
CA ALA A 261 -43.76 0.44 12.63
C ALA A 261 -44.44 -0.02 13.95
N THR A 262 -43.62 -0.28 14.97
CA THR A 262 -44.07 -0.26 16.37
C THR A 262 -44.18 1.19 16.85
N ASN A 263 -45.36 1.53 17.36
CA ASN A 263 -45.91 2.88 17.58
C ASN A 263 -45.23 3.66 18.73
N THR A 264 -43.92 3.91 18.63
CA THR A 264 -43.18 4.75 19.59
C THR A 264 -42.89 6.13 18.99
N LYS A 265 -43.38 7.18 19.66
CA LYS A 265 -43.15 8.59 19.32
C LYS A 265 -41.67 8.96 19.56
N GLU A 266 -40.77 8.55 18.68
CA GLU A 266 -39.41 9.09 18.67
C GLU A 266 -39.42 10.53 18.11
N ALA A 267 -38.60 11.39 18.70
CA ALA A 267 -38.39 12.76 18.23
C ALA A 267 -37.91 12.75 16.77
N PRO A 268 -38.28 13.76 15.95
CA PRO A 268 -37.88 13.81 14.54
C PRO A 268 -36.35 13.75 14.43
N LYS A 269 -35.84 12.66 13.86
CA LYS A 269 -34.42 12.51 13.52
C LYS A 269 -34.09 13.61 12.51
N GLN A 270 -33.29 14.61 12.92
CA GLN A 270 -32.82 15.65 12.01
C GLN A 270 -32.15 14.96 10.82
N GLN A 271 -32.62 15.26 9.60
CA GLN A 271 -31.97 14.74 8.41
C GLN A 271 -30.51 15.19 8.39
N PRO A 272 -29.56 14.28 8.11
CA PRO A 272 -28.15 14.62 8.11
C PRO A 272 -27.89 15.72 7.08
N THR A 273 -27.16 16.77 7.51
CA THR A 273 -26.80 17.89 6.65
C THR A 273 -25.97 17.40 5.47
N VAL A 274 -26.43 17.71 4.25
CA VAL A 274 -25.70 17.42 3.01
C VAL A 274 -24.51 18.37 2.90
N LEU A 275 -23.28 17.84 2.97
CA LEU A 275 -22.06 18.66 2.95
C LEU A 275 -21.67 19.11 1.54
N VAL A 276 -22.03 18.35 0.50
CA VAL A 276 -21.69 18.65 -0.89
C VAL A 276 -22.96 18.70 -1.75
N PRO A 277 -23.79 19.76 -1.60
CA PRO A 277 -25.02 19.90 -2.38
C PRO A 277 -24.75 20.03 -3.88
N ASN A 278 -25.80 19.88 -4.70
CA ASN A 278 -25.76 20.13 -6.14
C ASN A 278 -26.82 21.20 -6.49
N PRO A 279 -26.44 22.42 -6.91
CA PRO A 279 -25.08 22.89 -7.16
C PRO A 279 -24.24 23.12 -5.87
N PHE A 280 -22.92 22.97 -5.99
CA PHE A 280 -21.96 23.32 -4.96
C PHE A 280 -21.42 24.74 -5.19
N ILE A 281 -21.89 25.73 -4.44
CA ILE A 281 -21.45 27.13 -4.52
C ILE A 281 -20.22 27.30 -3.62
N VAL A 282 -19.05 27.54 -4.20
CA VAL A 282 -17.76 27.56 -3.49
C VAL A 282 -17.76 28.60 -2.36
N GLU A 283 -18.24 29.81 -2.64
CA GLU A 283 -18.24 30.92 -1.69
C GLU A 283 -19.13 30.68 -0.46
N GLU A 284 -20.15 29.83 -0.60
CA GLU A 284 -21.13 29.56 0.47
C GLU A 284 -20.86 28.23 1.18
N HIS A 285 -20.44 27.21 0.44
CA HIS A 285 -20.45 25.83 0.89
C HIS A 285 -19.07 25.32 1.29
N PHE A 286 -17.97 25.89 0.78
CA PHE A 286 -16.63 25.32 0.96
C PHE A 286 -16.21 25.21 2.43
N GLU A 287 -16.21 26.33 3.16
CA GLU A 287 -15.87 26.33 4.59
C GLU A 287 -16.91 25.58 5.45
N ARG A 288 -18.20 25.67 5.09
CA ARG A 288 -19.25 24.93 5.81
C ARG A 288 -19.07 23.43 5.68
N ALA A 289 -18.66 22.95 4.51
CA ALA A 289 -18.39 21.54 4.27
C ALA A 289 -17.20 21.07 5.11
N ILE A 290 -16.11 21.84 5.18
CA ILE A 290 -14.94 21.53 6.03
C ILE A 290 -15.35 21.46 7.50
N LEU A 291 -16.05 22.47 8.02
CA LEU A 291 -16.53 22.49 9.41
C LEU A 291 -17.46 21.30 9.72
N GLY A 292 -18.37 20.96 8.79
CA GLY A 292 -19.23 19.79 8.93
C GLY A 292 -18.45 18.46 8.91
N MET A 293 -17.36 18.37 8.15
CA MET A 293 -16.45 17.22 8.19
C MET A 293 -15.68 17.16 9.52
N GLU A 294 -15.21 18.28 10.06
CA GLU A 294 -14.58 18.34 11.39
C GLU A 294 -15.52 17.89 12.50
N ASP A 295 -16.78 18.34 12.48
CA ASP A 295 -17.77 17.95 13.47
C ASP A 295 -18.03 16.45 13.48
N ARG A 296 -18.05 15.81 12.30
CA ARG A 296 -18.11 14.35 12.18
C ARG A 296 -16.84 13.68 12.70
N MET A 297 -15.66 14.24 12.44
CA MET A 297 -14.40 13.74 13.01
C MET A 297 -14.40 13.82 14.54
N ARG A 298 -14.92 14.90 15.14
CA ARG A 298 -15.06 15.04 16.60
C ARG A 298 -16.02 14.02 17.22
N GLN A 299 -17.06 13.61 16.48
CA GLN A 299 -17.99 12.57 16.94
C GLN A 299 -17.31 11.19 17.02
N VAL A 300 -16.44 10.87 16.06
CA VAL A 300 -15.70 9.60 16.02
C VAL A 300 -14.47 9.65 16.93
N THR A 301 -13.78 10.79 16.96
CA THR A 301 -12.53 11.02 17.70
C THR A 301 -12.67 12.29 18.53
N PRO A 302 -13.10 12.20 19.80
CA PRO A 302 -13.31 13.37 20.67
C PRO A 302 -12.06 14.23 20.89
N THR A 303 -10.87 13.68 20.63
CA THR A 303 -9.57 14.37 20.71
C THR A 303 -9.13 14.97 19.37
N TYR A 304 -10.02 15.10 18.39
CA TYR A 304 -9.71 15.69 17.09
C TYR A 304 -9.23 17.13 17.26
N ASP A 305 -8.02 17.39 16.77
CA ASP A 305 -7.42 18.71 16.69
C ASP A 305 -7.18 19.04 15.20
N PRO A 306 -7.80 20.11 14.65
CA PRO A 306 -7.66 20.47 13.24
C PRO A 306 -6.23 20.84 12.84
N ASP A 307 -5.40 21.26 13.78
CA ASP A 307 -4.02 21.70 13.54
C ASP A 307 -3.00 20.57 13.80
N ASP A 308 -3.46 19.40 14.25
CA ASP A 308 -2.61 18.25 14.50
C ASP A 308 -1.97 17.71 13.21
N ARG A 309 -0.71 17.32 13.33
CA ARG A 309 0.10 16.68 12.30
C ARG A 309 0.70 15.35 12.78
N SER A 310 0.21 14.80 13.88
CA SER A 310 0.69 13.55 14.44
C SER A 310 0.17 12.33 13.67
N HIS A 311 0.98 11.28 13.65
CA HIS A 311 0.50 9.94 13.32
C HIS A 311 -0.07 9.24 14.57
N PRO A 312 -0.91 8.20 14.40
CA PRO A 312 -1.28 7.33 15.51
C PRO A 312 -0.05 6.77 16.23
N GLU A 313 -0.17 6.56 17.55
CA GLU A 313 0.94 6.06 18.37
C GLU A 313 1.47 4.72 17.83
N PRO A 314 2.80 4.56 17.66
CA PRO A 314 3.38 3.31 17.20
C PRO A 314 3.03 2.13 18.12
N THR A 315 2.67 1.00 17.53
CA THR A 315 2.31 -0.22 18.26
C THR A 315 3.53 -1.13 18.39
N PRO A 316 3.90 -1.62 19.59
CA PRO A 316 4.98 -2.59 19.74
C PRO A 316 4.74 -3.82 18.86
N ILE A 317 5.77 -4.25 18.15
CA ILE A 317 5.72 -5.41 17.25
C ILE A 317 5.70 -6.69 18.08
N ASN A 318 6.77 -6.93 18.86
CA ASN A 318 6.85 -7.98 19.87
C ASN A 318 7.94 -7.60 20.88
N SER A 319 7.53 -7.08 22.02
CA SER A 319 8.44 -6.56 23.04
C SER A 319 9.38 -7.60 23.66
N THR A 320 9.14 -8.90 23.45
CA THR A 320 9.99 -9.98 24.00
C THR A 320 11.15 -10.33 23.07
N ILE A 321 10.95 -10.21 21.76
CA ILE A 321 11.86 -10.76 20.74
C ILE A 321 12.47 -9.65 19.90
N LEU A 322 11.71 -8.58 19.69
CA LEU A 322 12.11 -7.36 19.03
C LEU A 322 11.87 -6.21 20.02
N PRO A 323 12.62 -6.17 21.14
CA PRO A 323 12.47 -5.12 22.13
C PRO A 323 12.60 -3.76 21.44
N ASP A 324 11.74 -2.82 21.84
CA ASP A 324 11.74 -1.45 21.34
C ASP A 324 11.35 -1.24 19.88
N LEU A 325 11.19 -2.28 19.05
CA LEU A 325 10.69 -2.14 17.68
C LEU A 325 9.16 -2.02 17.64
N HIS A 326 8.68 -0.99 16.96
CA HIS A 326 7.27 -0.66 16.83
C HIS A 326 6.87 -0.54 15.36
N LEU A 327 5.60 -0.88 15.08
CA LEU A 327 4.91 -0.57 13.84
C LEU A 327 4.33 0.83 13.96
N GLY A 328 4.76 1.73 13.08
CA GLY A 328 4.32 3.12 13.07
C GLY A 328 5.44 4.05 12.62
N TYR A 329 5.09 5.33 12.55
CA TYR A 329 5.96 6.39 12.04
C TYR A 329 6.73 7.13 13.16
N GLY A 330 6.78 6.59 14.38
CA GLY A 330 7.45 7.25 15.50
C GLY A 330 6.89 8.64 15.77
N ASP A 331 7.77 9.63 15.71
CA ASP A 331 7.50 11.07 15.85
C ASP A 331 7.42 11.83 14.52
N VAL A 332 7.52 11.14 13.38
CA VAL A 332 7.34 11.74 12.04
C VAL A 332 6.00 12.47 12.01
N LYS A 333 5.98 13.63 11.36
CA LYS A 333 4.76 14.41 11.15
C LYS A 333 4.17 14.11 9.80
N VAL A 334 2.86 14.28 9.65
CA VAL A 334 2.25 14.37 8.33
C VAL A 334 2.53 15.74 7.70
N THR A 335 2.62 15.76 6.38
CA THR A 335 2.86 16.95 5.55
C THR A 335 1.78 18.04 5.67
N HIS A 336 0.59 17.68 6.16
CA HIS A 336 -0.62 18.50 6.22
C HIS A 336 -1.28 18.39 7.60
N THR A 337 -1.90 19.45 8.10
CA THR A 337 -2.76 19.37 9.29
C THR A 337 -4.02 18.54 9.01
N GLN A 338 -4.70 18.07 10.04
CA GLN A 338 -5.97 17.35 9.88
C GLN A 338 -7.03 18.17 9.10
N ARG A 339 -7.10 19.50 9.31
CA ARG A 339 -7.97 20.39 8.52
C ARG A 339 -7.54 20.47 7.06
N GLU A 340 -6.25 20.60 6.79
CA GLU A 340 -5.72 20.57 5.43
C GLU A 340 -6.04 19.24 4.71
N VAL A 341 -6.00 18.11 5.43
CA VAL A 341 -6.43 16.80 4.89
C VAL A 341 -7.92 16.80 4.51
N LEU A 342 -8.80 17.36 5.35
CA LEU A 342 -10.22 17.48 5.03
C LEU A 342 -10.46 18.39 3.82
N ARG A 343 -9.71 19.50 3.72
CA ARG A 343 -9.74 20.39 2.55
C ARG A 343 -9.31 19.66 1.27
N ASN A 344 -8.21 18.90 1.32
CA ASN A 344 -7.74 18.07 0.21
C ASN A 344 -8.81 17.05 -0.20
N ARG A 345 -9.45 16.42 0.79
CA ARG A 345 -10.56 15.48 0.53
C ARG A 345 -11.75 16.16 -0.14
N LEU A 346 -12.13 17.37 0.27
CA LEU A 346 -13.22 18.12 -0.38
C LEU A 346 -12.89 18.43 -1.85
N PHE A 347 -11.69 18.94 -2.15
CA PHE A 347 -11.28 19.17 -3.55
C PHE A 347 -11.30 17.87 -4.37
N ALA A 348 -10.79 16.78 -3.81
CA ALA A 348 -10.80 15.47 -4.44
C ALA A 348 -12.23 14.98 -4.75
N VAL A 349 -13.17 15.16 -3.82
CA VAL A 349 -14.60 14.86 -4.02
C VAL A 349 -15.17 15.70 -5.16
N LEU A 350 -14.96 17.02 -5.14
CA LEU A 350 -15.50 17.92 -6.16
C LEU A 350 -15.00 17.55 -7.57
N LEU A 351 -13.69 17.34 -7.73
CA LEU A 351 -13.10 17.01 -9.02
C LEU A 351 -13.49 15.60 -9.49
N THR A 352 -13.65 14.64 -8.58
CA THR A 352 -14.11 13.29 -8.94
C THR A 352 -15.58 13.30 -9.38
N ARG A 353 -16.46 14.03 -8.68
CA ARG A 353 -17.87 14.20 -9.08
C ARG A 353 -18.01 14.97 -10.40
N LEU A 354 -17.21 16.03 -10.60
CA LEU A 354 -17.15 16.73 -11.88
C LEU A 354 -16.66 15.80 -13.00
N SER A 355 -15.70 14.91 -12.71
CA SER A 355 -15.24 13.91 -13.67
C SER A 355 -16.38 12.96 -14.05
N TYR A 356 -17.26 12.60 -13.12
CA TYR A 356 -18.38 11.69 -13.39
C TYR A 356 -19.39 12.27 -14.41
N ASN A 357 -19.41 13.59 -14.62
CA ASN A 357 -20.25 14.20 -15.65
C ASN A 357 -19.89 13.74 -17.07
N TYR A 358 -18.64 13.30 -17.31
CA TYR A 358 -18.25 12.66 -18.57
C TYR A 358 -19.05 11.37 -18.83
N GLN A 359 -19.33 10.57 -17.78
CA GLN A 359 -20.19 9.40 -17.88
C GLN A 359 -21.67 9.79 -18.05
N ARG A 360 -22.16 10.80 -17.32
CA ARG A 360 -23.56 11.26 -17.45
C ARG A 360 -23.88 11.75 -18.87
N ARG A 361 -22.92 12.40 -19.52
CA ARG A 361 -23.05 12.85 -20.92
C ARG A 361 -23.30 11.68 -21.88
N LYS A 362 -22.71 10.51 -21.62
CA LYS A 362 -22.90 9.29 -22.42
C LYS A 362 -24.31 8.69 -22.30
N SER A 363 -24.95 8.78 -21.14
CA SER A 363 -26.21 8.09 -20.86
C SER A 363 -27.44 8.76 -21.48
N LYS A 364 -27.35 10.02 -21.91
CA LYS A 364 -28.41 10.71 -22.66
C LYS A 364 -28.48 10.17 -24.09
N LYS A 365 -29.06 9.00 -24.26
CA LYS A 365 -29.22 8.35 -25.56
C LYS A 365 -30.49 8.83 -26.26
N HIS A 366 -30.39 8.97 -27.59
CA HIS A 366 -31.45 9.41 -28.49
C HIS A 366 -32.76 8.66 -28.37
N GLY A 367 -33.82 9.41 -28.12
CA GLY A 367 -35.12 9.20 -28.77
C GLY A 367 -36.05 8.19 -28.13
N ASP A 368 -35.79 7.72 -26.90
CA ASP A 368 -36.84 7.05 -26.15
C ASP A 368 -37.69 8.12 -25.46
N GLU A 369 -38.69 8.64 -26.19
CA GLU A 369 -39.69 9.60 -25.68
C GLU A 369 -40.45 9.07 -24.45
N ASN A 370 -40.29 7.78 -24.12
CA ASN A 370 -40.89 7.12 -22.97
C ASN A 370 -39.88 6.77 -21.86
N ASP A 371 -38.59 7.07 -22.03
CA ASP A 371 -37.65 6.96 -20.93
C ASP A 371 -37.79 8.22 -20.07
N ASP A 372 -38.73 8.16 -19.12
CA ASP A 372 -38.80 9.04 -17.95
C ASP A 372 -37.51 8.93 -17.08
N GLY A 373 -36.51 8.15 -17.53
CA GLY A 373 -35.15 8.02 -17.04
C GLY A 373 -34.64 9.36 -16.57
N GLY A 374 -34.74 9.54 -15.25
CA GLY A 374 -34.76 10.85 -14.62
C GLY A 374 -33.64 11.75 -15.11
N ASP A 375 -33.98 13.02 -15.33
CA ASP A 375 -33.08 14.15 -15.54
C ASP A 375 -32.11 14.28 -14.36
N ASP A 376 -31.19 13.33 -14.20
CA ASP A 376 -30.26 13.34 -13.09
C ASP A 376 -29.24 14.43 -13.41
N PRO A 377 -29.35 15.61 -12.78
CA PRO A 377 -28.72 16.82 -13.28
C PRO A 377 -27.20 16.67 -13.17
N TYR A 378 -26.43 17.26 -14.08
CA TYR A 378 -24.97 17.30 -13.90
C TYR A 378 -24.61 17.79 -12.50
N PHE A 379 -23.53 17.25 -11.93
CA PHE A 379 -22.97 17.84 -10.73
C PHE A 379 -22.31 19.17 -11.09
N LEU A 380 -22.74 20.26 -10.47
CA LEU A 380 -22.25 21.60 -10.76
C LEU A 380 -21.44 22.15 -9.60
N VAL A 381 -20.29 22.73 -9.91
CA VAL A 381 -19.53 23.59 -8.98
C VAL A 381 -19.63 25.01 -9.48
N ARG A 382 -20.17 25.92 -8.67
CA ARG A 382 -20.26 27.35 -8.99
C ARG A 382 -19.16 28.11 -8.26
N MET A 383 -18.35 28.85 -9.00
CA MET A 383 -17.28 29.71 -8.47
C MET A 383 -17.25 31.02 -9.26
N ASN A 384 -17.22 32.17 -8.59
CA ASN A 384 -17.30 33.50 -9.19
C ASN A 384 -18.45 33.65 -10.21
N GLN A 385 -19.65 33.16 -9.84
CA GLN A 385 -20.84 33.18 -10.70
C GLN A 385 -20.71 32.34 -11.99
N ARG A 386 -19.63 31.57 -12.17
CA ARG A 386 -19.43 30.65 -13.28
C ARG A 386 -19.80 29.24 -12.86
N ASP A 387 -20.67 28.60 -13.63
CA ASP A 387 -20.98 27.18 -13.48
C ASP A 387 -19.90 26.34 -14.16
N CYS A 388 -19.26 25.48 -13.36
CA CYS A 388 -18.27 24.51 -13.79
C CYS A 388 -18.94 23.13 -13.80
N ARG A 389 -19.01 22.53 -14.99
CA ARG A 389 -19.54 21.19 -15.27
C ARG A 389 -18.43 20.15 -15.34
N PHE A 390 -17.20 20.56 -15.64
CA PHE A 390 -16.08 19.64 -15.80
C PHE A 390 -14.87 20.05 -14.94
N PRO A 391 -13.95 19.11 -14.65
CA PRO A 391 -12.82 19.36 -13.75
C PRO A 391 -11.91 20.51 -14.22
N ASP A 392 -11.63 20.59 -15.51
CA ASP A 392 -10.79 21.64 -16.10
C ASP A 392 -11.41 23.02 -16.00
N GLU A 393 -12.74 23.13 -16.10
CA GLU A 393 -13.46 24.40 -15.94
C GLU A 393 -13.35 24.92 -14.51
N PHE A 394 -13.41 24.03 -13.52
CA PHE A 394 -13.22 24.42 -12.12
C PHE A 394 -11.77 24.83 -11.83
N VAL A 395 -10.80 24.10 -12.38
CA VAL A 395 -9.38 24.46 -12.28
C VAL A 395 -9.08 25.79 -13.00
N GLU A 396 -9.72 26.06 -14.14
CA GLU A 396 -9.63 27.34 -14.81
C GLU A 396 -10.23 28.48 -13.98
N ALA A 397 -11.41 28.27 -13.38
CA ALA A 397 -12.02 29.25 -12.47
C ALA A 397 -11.12 29.57 -11.26
N LEU A 398 -10.39 28.57 -10.73
CA LEU A 398 -9.39 28.77 -9.69
C LEU A 398 -8.24 29.67 -10.19
N TYR A 399 -7.66 29.41 -11.36
CA TYR A 399 -6.65 30.29 -11.96
C TYR A 399 -7.15 31.72 -12.10
N ASP A 400 -8.36 31.91 -12.63
CA ASP A 400 -8.96 33.22 -12.86
C ASP A 400 -9.24 33.98 -11.55
N SER A 401 -9.36 33.25 -10.44
CA SER A 401 -9.50 33.80 -9.08
C SER A 401 -8.17 34.14 -8.41
N GLY A 402 -7.04 34.03 -9.12
CA GLY A 402 -5.72 34.31 -8.57
C GLY A 402 -5.09 33.17 -7.77
N HIS A 403 -5.54 31.91 -7.98
CA HIS A 403 -4.86 30.75 -7.43
C HIS A 403 -3.61 30.41 -8.25
N SER A 404 -2.58 29.94 -7.57
CA SER A 404 -1.44 29.25 -8.17
C SER A 404 -1.73 27.76 -8.18
N ILE A 405 -1.62 27.14 -9.35
CA ILE A 405 -1.91 25.72 -9.54
C ILE A 405 -0.70 25.06 -10.20
N GLU A 406 -0.26 23.95 -9.62
CA GLU A 406 0.84 23.14 -10.12
C GLU A 406 0.32 21.75 -10.46
N VAL A 407 0.44 21.35 -11.73
CA VAL A 407 0.14 19.98 -12.17
C VAL A 407 1.42 19.27 -12.56
N CYS A 408 1.67 18.10 -11.97
CA CYS A 408 2.90 17.35 -12.22
C CYS A 408 2.74 15.86 -11.86
N PRO A 409 3.03 14.94 -12.79
CA PRO A 409 3.28 13.54 -12.46
C PRO A 409 4.40 13.39 -11.44
N ARG A 410 4.08 12.74 -10.31
CA ARG A 410 5.04 12.44 -9.25
C ARG A 410 4.96 11.01 -8.80
N SER A 411 6.06 10.53 -8.25
CA SER A 411 6.15 9.24 -7.56
C SER A 411 6.81 9.40 -6.20
N THR A 412 6.50 8.49 -5.28
CA THR A 412 7.14 8.35 -3.98
C THR A 412 7.20 6.87 -3.62
N ILE A 413 8.03 6.49 -2.65
CA ILE A 413 8.04 5.12 -2.13
C ILE A 413 6.64 4.77 -1.63
N THR A 414 6.08 3.66 -2.11
CA THR A 414 4.91 3.12 -1.42
C THR A 414 5.37 2.34 -0.20
N THR A 415 4.89 2.75 0.96
CA THR A 415 5.07 1.99 2.18
C THR A 415 3.93 0.99 2.39
N PHE A 416 2.84 1.05 1.62
CA PHE A 416 1.61 0.31 1.91
C PHE A 416 1.13 0.49 3.37
N GLY A 417 1.37 1.67 3.96
CA GLY A 417 1.08 1.94 5.37
C GLY A 417 2.03 1.26 6.36
N LEU A 418 3.09 0.59 5.89
CA LEU A 418 4.13 0.00 6.73
C LEU A 418 5.19 1.03 7.07
N ALA A 419 5.28 1.35 8.35
CA ALA A 419 6.43 2.03 8.90
C ALA A 419 6.91 1.28 10.15
N ALA A 420 8.21 1.37 10.40
CA ALA A 420 8.79 0.87 11.62
C ALA A 420 9.68 1.93 12.26
N CYS A 421 9.72 1.90 13.58
CA CYS A 421 10.56 2.77 14.38
C CYS A 421 11.01 2.02 15.64
N VAL A 422 12.15 2.43 16.18
CA VAL A 422 12.71 1.90 17.42
C VAL A 422 12.56 2.95 18.50
N LYS A 423 12.02 2.56 19.66
CA LYS A 423 11.87 3.44 20.81
C LYS A 423 13.16 3.50 21.61
N GLU A 424 13.81 4.65 21.64
CA GLU A 424 15.07 4.82 22.35
C GLU A 424 14.89 4.94 23.87
N ARG A 425 15.95 4.69 24.64
CA ARG A 425 15.91 4.74 26.11
C ARG A 425 15.58 6.13 26.67
N ASP A 426 15.92 7.18 25.93
CA ASP A 426 15.59 8.57 26.25
C ASP A 426 14.16 8.96 25.83
N GLY A 427 13.43 8.03 25.19
CA GLY A 427 12.08 8.22 24.69
C GLY A 427 11.98 8.75 23.26
N SER A 428 13.09 9.04 22.57
CA SER A 428 13.07 9.41 21.15
C SER A 428 12.76 8.22 20.25
N TRP A 429 12.59 8.48 18.96
CA TRP A 429 12.35 7.45 17.95
C TRP A 429 13.48 7.43 16.92
N THR A 430 14.06 6.25 16.71
CA THR A 430 14.89 5.98 15.52
C THR A 430 13.99 5.39 14.44
N ASN A 431 13.91 6.04 13.29
CA ASN A 431 13.06 5.57 12.19
C ASN A 431 13.78 4.51 11.35
N VAL A 432 13.02 3.50 10.93
CA VAL A 432 13.50 2.39 10.10
C VAL A 432 12.78 2.44 8.75
N PRO A 433 13.41 3.02 7.71
CA PRO A 433 12.83 3.00 6.37
C PRO A 433 12.59 1.56 5.90
N LEU A 434 11.36 1.27 5.50
CA LEU A 434 10.96 -0.05 5.00
C LEU A 434 10.47 0.07 3.56
N ALA A 435 10.83 -0.92 2.76
CA ALA A 435 10.35 -1.09 1.41
C ALA A 435 10.34 -2.57 1.04
N PHE A 436 9.46 -2.94 0.12
CA PHE A 436 9.50 -4.25 -0.53
C PHE A 436 10.32 -4.17 -1.79
N PHE A 437 11.14 -5.17 -2.10
CA PHE A 437 11.95 -5.16 -3.32
C PHE A 437 11.54 -6.29 -4.25
N PHE A 438 11.18 -5.91 -5.48
CA PHE A 438 10.77 -6.81 -6.55
C PHE A 438 11.83 -6.84 -7.63
N ARG A 439 11.97 -7.98 -8.29
CA ARG A 439 12.80 -8.06 -9.50
C ARG A 439 12.13 -7.27 -10.62
N THR A 440 12.93 -6.47 -11.31
CA THR A 440 12.45 -5.70 -12.47
C THR A 440 12.25 -6.60 -13.69
N GLY A 441 12.93 -7.75 -13.73
CA GLY A 441 13.04 -8.62 -14.91
C GLY A 441 14.24 -8.30 -15.81
N TYR A 442 14.94 -7.19 -15.56
CA TYR A 442 16.18 -6.83 -16.25
C TYR A 442 17.40 -7.36 -15.50
N GLU A 443 18.42 -7.78 -16.25
CA GLU A 443 19.66 -8.33 -15.71
C GLU A 443 20.87 -7.88 -16.55
N SER A 444 22.01 -7.72 -15.88
CA SER A 444 23.30 -7.40 -16.50
C SER A 444 23.88 -8.59 -17.30
N ASP A 445 24.96 -8.36 -18.04
CA ASP A 445 25.70 -9.43 -18.76
C ASP A 445 26.19 -10.56 -17.83
N ARG A 446 26.45 -10.22 -16.57
CA ARG A 446 26.84 -11.11 -15.48
C ARG A 446 25.66 -11.76 -14.75
N ARG A 447 24.44 -11.67 -15.28
CA ARG A 447 23.20 -12.18 -14.66
C ARG A 447 22.88 -11.58 -13.29
N ARG A 448 23.38 -10.37 -12.99
CA ARG A 448 22.94 -9.64 -11.79
C ARG A 448 21.60 -8.98 -12.11
N PRO A 449 20.52 -9.30 -11.39
CA PRO A 449 19.21 -8.70 -11.62
C PRO A 449 19.17 -7.27 -11.08
N ALA A 450 18.36 -6.43 -11.69
CA ALA A 450 17.92 -5.18 -11.09
C ALA A 450 16.68 -5.43 -10.22
N TYR A 451 16.60 -4.70 -9.13
CA TYR A 451 15.47 -4.67 -8.21
C TYR A 451 14.85 -3.28 -8.18
N PHE A 452 13.62 -3.20 -7.70
CA PHE A 452 12.97 -1.93 -7.42
C PHE A 452 12.06 -2.08 -6.22
N HIS A 453 11.87 -0.99 -5.48
CA HIS A 453 10.74 -0.94 -4.55
C HIS A 453 9.54 -0.29 -5.22
N PRO A 454 8.31 -0.76 -5.00
CA PRO A 454 7.19 -0.16 -5.68
C PRO A 454 7.07 1.30 -5.29
N LEU A 455 6.53 2.06 -6.23
CA LEU A 455 6.29 3.47 -6.06
C LEU A 455 4.79 3.69 -6.10
N HIS A 456 4.33 4.58 -5.24
CA HIS A 456 3.04 5.21 -5.39
C HIS A 456 3.21 6.44 -6.26
N GLY A 457 2.45 6.53 -7.34
CA GLY A 457 2.53 7.64 -8.27
C GLY A 457 1.17 8.04 -8.82
N GLY A 458 1.11 9.26 -9.31
CA GLY A 458 -0.13 9.90 -9.73
C GLY A 458 0.13 11.26 -10.37
N VAL A 459 -0.91 11.91 -10.88
CA VAL A 459 -0.84 13.30 -11.33
C VAL A 459 -1.20 14.20 -10.17
N ASP A 460 -0.24 14.95 -9.65
CA ASP A 460 -0.49 15.89 -8.58
C ASP A 460 -1.21 17.12 -9.09
N LEU A 461 -2.06 17.67 -8.24
CA LEU A 461 -2.61 19.01 -8.36
C LEU A 461 -2.39 19.72 -7.03
N LYS A 462 -1.42 20.63 -6.99
CA LYS A 462 -1.23 21.53 -5.85
C LYS A 462 -1.96 22.83 -6.11
N ILE A 463 -2.70 23.30 -5.11
CA ILE A 463 -3.48 24.53 -5.18
C ILE A 463 -3.08 25.42 -4.01
N GLU A 464 -2.68 26.65 -4.33
CA GLU A 464 -2.44 27.71 -3.37
C GLU A 464 -3.24 28.95 -3.80
N GLY A 465 -3.72 29.76 -2.84
CA GLY A 465 -4.43 30.99 -3.17
C GLY A 465 -5.55 31.35 -2.22
N PRO A 466 -6.43 32.30 -2.60
CA PRO A 466 -7.44 32.87 -1.71
C PRO A 466 -8.37 31.85 -1.03
N LEU A 467 -8.84 30.84 -1.76
CA LEU A 467 -9.76 29.82 -1.22
C LEU A 467 -9.08 28.87 -0.23
N VAL A 468 -7.80 28.59 -0.44
CA VAL A 468 -7.02 27.70 0.44
C VAL A 468 -6.59 28.46 1.70
N GLY A 469 -6.34 29.77 1.56
CA GLY A 469 -6.04 30.67 2.65
C GLY A 469 -4.57 30.66 3.10
N ARG A 470 -4.31 31.35 4.20
CA ARG A 470 -3.00 31.44 4.84
C ARG A 470 -3.17 31.20 6.34
N ASP A 471 -2.16 30.59 6.93
CA ASP A 471 -2.05 30.50 8.38
C ASP A 471 -1.93 31.92 8.97
N GLU A 472 -2.84 32.27 9.88
CA GLU A 472 -2.94 33.62 10.43
C GLU A 472 -1.72 34.01 11.29
N THR A 473 -1.05 33.01 11.88
CA THR A 473 0.06 33.23 12.82
C THR A 473 1.38 33.42 12.08
N THR A 474 1.62 32.59 11.07
CA THR A 474 2.89 32.50 10.34
C THR A 474 2.84 33.23 9.00
N GLY A 475 1.64 33.51 8.48
CA GLY A 475 1.42 34.07 7.15
C GLY A 475 1.70 33.10 6.00
N THR A 476 2.08 31.84 6.30
CA THR A 476 2.39 30.85 5.27
C THR A 476 1.12 30.39 4.56
N PRO A 477 1.13 30.20 3.23
CA PRO A 477 0.00 29.60 2.52
C PRO A 477 -0.36 28.24 3.12
N HIS A 478 -1.65 28.02 3.34
CA HIS A 478 -2.13 26.67 3.59
C HIS A 478 -1.88 25.82 2.34
N LYS A 479 -1.64 24.54 2.55
CA LYS A 479 -1.37 23.60 1.45
C LYS A 479 -2.66 22.92 1.05
N CYS A 480 -2.92 22.89 -0.25
CA CYS A 480 -3.84 21.92 -0.82
C CYS A 480 -3.12 21.06 -1.84
N ASP A 481 -3.00 19.77 -1.56
CA ASP A 481 -2.34 18.77 -2.42
C ASP A 481 -3.29 17.58 -2.58
N ILE A 482 -3.71 17.34 -3.82
CA ILE A 482 -4.46 16.15 -4.20
C ILE A 482 -3.75 15.45 -5.35
N GLN A 483 -4.04 14.18 -5.53
CA GLN A 483 -3.40 13.38 -6.55
C GLN A 483 -4.43 12.53 -7.30
N PHE A 484 -4.34 12.52 -8.62
CA PHE A 484 -5.12 11.62 -9.47
C PHE A 484 -4.39 10.29 -9.66
N TYR A 485 -5.04 9.19 -9.30
CA TYR A 485 -4.52 7.84 -9.55
C TYR A 485 -5.61 6.76 -9.44
N MET A 486 -5.28 5.53 -9.84
CA MET A 486 -6.06 4.33 -9.48
C MET A 486 -5.63 3.81 -8.11
N ALA A 487 -6.50 3.90 -7.12
CA ALA A 487 -6.23 3.42 -5.77
C ALA A 487 -6.40 1.90 -5.64
N ILE A 488 -5.77 1.33 -4.61
CA ILE A 488 -5.82 -0.10 -4.31
C ILE A 488 -7.22 -0.58 -3.90
N ASP A 489 -8.11 0.33 -3.50
CA ASP A 489 -9.52 0.02 -3.24
C ASP A 489 -10.36 -0.12 -4.53
N GLY A 490 -9.76 0.24 -5.67
CA GLY A 490 -10.32 0.06 -6.99
C GLY A 490 -10.98 1.28 -7.61
N MET A 491 -11.04 2.41 -6.90
CA MET A 491 -11.50 3.65 -7.49
C MET A 491 -10.35 4.33 -8.24
N CYS A 492 -10.59 4.74 -9.48
CA CYS A 492 -9.75 5.67 -10.21
C CYS A 492 -10.33 7.08 -10.12
N GLY A 493 -9.61 8.03 -9.53
CA GLY A 493 -10.12 9.39 -9.36
C GLY A 493 -9.12 10.30 -8.67
N TRP A 494 -9.61 11.41 -8.12
CA TRP A 494 -8.80 12.32 -7.32
C TRP A 494 -8.85 11.89 -5.84
N HIS A 495 -7.70 11.90 -5.18
CA HIS A 495 -7.53 11.50 -3.78
C HIS A 495 -6.81 12.60 -3.00
N SER A 496 -7.09 12.69 -1.70
CA SER A 496 -6.30 13.55 -0.81
C SER A 496 -4.86 13.05 -0.75
N ASN A 497 -3.89 13.95 -0.86
CA ASN A 497 -2.49 13.56 -0.96
C ASN A 497 -1.68 14.10 0.23
N HIS A 498 -1.83 13.39 1.36
CA HIS A 498 -1.11 13.67 2.59
C HIS A 498 -0.20 12.49 2.89
N ASN A 499 1.09 12.78 3.02
CA ASN A 499 2.13 11.79 3.25
C ASN A 499 2.85 12.06 4.58
N PRO A 500 3.50 11.04 5.16
CA PRO A 500 4.52 11.26 6.18
C PRO A 500 5.62 12.18 5.64
N ASP A 501 6.01 13.16 6.43
CA ASP A 501 7.10 14.10 6.14
C ASP A 501 8.43 13.46 6.55
N ALA A 502 8.86 12.46 5.77
CA ALA A 502 10.06 11.69 6.00
C ALA A 502 10.98 11.74 4.77
N PRO A 503 12.32 11.81 4.95
CA PRO A 503 13.25 12.03 3.84
C PRO A 503 13.34 10.87 2.84
N TRP A 504 12.90 9.67 3.21
CA TRP A 504 12.82 8.52 2.30
C TRP A 504 11.45 8.37 1.61
N ILE A 505 10.47 9.23 1.91
CA ILE A 505 9.13 9.26 1.26
C ILE A 505 9.02 10.54 0.41
N GLU A 506 10.16 11.09 0.00
CA GLU A 506 10.22 12.29 -0.84
C GLU A 506 9.47 12.06 -2.16
N ARG A 507 8.72 13.08 -2.57
CA ARG A 507 7.92 13.06 -3.79
C ARG A 507 8.78 13.55 -4.96
N ILE A 508 9.08 12.64 -5.87
CA ILE A 508 9.93 12.87 -7.02
C ILE A 508 9.05 13.29 -8.21
N ALA A 509 9.30 14.48 -8.73
CA ALA A 509 8.74 14.89 -10.01
C ALA A 509 9.38 14.08 -11.14
N THR A 510 8.58 13.33 -11.89
CA THR A 510 9.10 12.53 -13.01
C THR A 510 9.22 13.36 -14.29
N THR A 511 8.65 14.56 -14.28
CA THR A 511 8.63 15.50 -15.41
C THR A 511 8.58 16.94 -14.90
N PRO A 512 9.02 17.95 -15.69
CA PRO A 512 8.78 19.35 -15.34
C PRO A 512 7.30 19.64 -15.10
N VAL A 513 7.03 20.59 -14.20
CA VAL A 513 5.68 21.11 -13.95
C VAL A 513 5.03 21.51 -15.29
N TYR A 514 3.76 21.15 -15.44
CA TYR A 514 3.00 21.47 -16.64
C TYR A 514 2.75 22.97 -16.75
N THR A 515 2.79 23.47 -17.99
CA THR A 515 2.26 24.80 -18.32
C THR A 515 0.76 24.87 -17.99
N LYS A 516 0.17 26.07 -17.88
CA LYS A 516 -1.27 26.23 -17.60
C LYS A 516 -2.12 25.43 -18.59
N GLU A 517 -1.78 25.47 -19.87
CA GLU A 517 -2.50 24.78 -20.94
C GLU A 517 -2.39 23.26 -20.78
N GLN A 518 -1.18 22.75 -20.51
CA GLN A 518 -0.96 21.33 -20.25
C GLN A 518 -1.66 20.86 -18.97
N ALA A 519 -1.70 21.70 -17.93
CA ALA A 519 -2.36 21.42 -16.67
C ALA A 519 -3.88 21.23 -16.87
N LEU A 520 -4.53 22.13 -17.62
CA LEU A 520 -5.96 22.02 -17.95
C LEU A 520 -6.26 20.76 -18.77
N VAL A 521 -5.43 20.47 -19.79
CA VAL A 521 -5.56 19.24 -20.59
C VAL A 521 -5.39 17.99 -19.71
N ALA A 522 -4.40 17.97 -18.82
CA ALA A 522 -4.14 16.84 -17.93
C ALA A 522 -5.30 16.60 -16.95
N VAL A 523 -5.86 17.66 -16.36
CA VAL A 523 -7.00 17.58 -15.43
C VAL A 523 -8.26 17.06 -16.13
N ARG A 524 -8.50 17.49 -17.37
CA ARG A 524 -9.59 16.98 -18.20
C ARG A 524 -9.39 15.51 -18.56
N MET A 525 -8.19 15.14 -19.03
CA MET A 525 -7.84 13.75 -19.34
C MET A 525 -7.95 12.84 -18.12
N ALA A 526 -7.61 13.34 -16.93
CA ALA A 526 -7.81 12.62 -15.67
C ALA A 526 -9.28 12.25 -15.47
N GLY A 527 -10.23 13.16 -15.73
CA GLY A 527 -11.65 12.85 -15.65
C GLY A 527 -12.10 11.76 -16.64
N ILE A 528 -11.62 11.81 -17.89
CA ILE A 528 -11.90 10.80 -18.93
C ILE A 528 -11.32 9.43 -18.55
N VAL A 529 -10.08 9.42 -18.04
CA VAL A 529 -9.40 8.20 -17.57
C VAL A 529 -10.13 7.59 -16.38
N ALA A 530 -10.61 8.39 -15.43
CA ALA A 530 -11.40 7.90 -14.30
C ALA A 530 -12.69 7.22 -14.76
N CYS A 531 -13.48 7.85 -15.65
CA CYS A 531 -14.67 7.22 -16.22
C CYS A 531 -14.32 5.90 -16.91
N THR A 532 -13.26 5.89 -17.72
CA THR A 532 -12.81 4.70 -18.44
C THR A 532 -12.47 3.55 -17.49
N PHE A 533 -11.61 3.78 -16.51
CA PHE A 533 -11.14 2.73 -15.60
C PHE A 533 -12.27 2.23 -14.69
N ASN A 534 -13.06 3.14 -14.12
CA ASN A 534 -14.16 2.76 -13.24
C ASN A 534 -15.28 2.03 -13.99
N GLN A 535 -15.55 2.40 -15.25
CA GLN A 535 -16.52 1.69 -16.09
C GLN A 535 -16.05 0.28 -16.40
N ILE A 536 -14.80 0.10 -16.85
CA ILE A 536 -14.24 -1.23 -17.13
C ILE A 536 -14.25 -2.10 -15.87
N GLY A 537 -13.80 -1.54 -14.73
CA GLY A 537 -13.81 -2.22 -13.44
C GLY A 537 -15.22 -2.68 -13.03
N THR A 538 -16.22 -1.84 -13.29
CA THR A 538 -17.64 -2.12 -13.00
C THR A 538 -18.23 -3.16 -13.95
N GLU A 539 -18.14 -2.96 -15.27
CA GLU A 539 -18.77 -3.83 -16.27
C GLU A 539 -18.17 -5.24 -16.28
N MET A 540 -16.86 -5.34 -16.03
CA MET A 540 -16.16 -6.62 -16.01
C MET A 540 -16.11 -7.26 -14.61
N ASP A 541 -16.74 -6.64 -13.59
CA ASP A 541 -16.73 -7.06 -12.19
C ASP A 541 -15.30 -7.42 -11.72
N LEU A 542 -14.36 -6.50 -11.97
CA LEU A 542 -12.96 -6.74 -11.67
C LEU A 542 -12.71 -6.62 -10.16
N PRO A 543 -11.92 -7.54 -9.56
CA PRO A 543 -11.49 -7.41 -8.18
C PRO A 543 -10.79 -6.07 -7.95
N LEU A 544 -11.15 -5.37 -6.87
CA LEU A 544 -10.62 -4.05 -6.53
C LEU A 544 -10.67 -3.10 -7.73
N GLY A 545 -11.81 -3.05 -8.43
CA GLY A 545 -12.00 -2.20 -9.61
C GLY A 545 -11.01 -2.41 -10.76
N GLY A 546 -10.22 -3.48 -10.72
CA GLY A 546 -9.15 -3.76 -11.68
C GLY A 546 -7.75 -3.32 -11.27
N TYR A 547 -7.49 -2.95 -10.01
CA TYR A 547 -6.14 -2.57 -9.55
C TYR A 547 -5.17 -3.74 -9.74
N GLY A 548 -4.00 -3.45 -10.33
CA GLY A 548 -3.01 -4.42 -10.79
C GLY A 548 -3.35 -5.08 -12.13
N VAL A 549 -4.61 -5.08 -12.55
CA VAL A 549 -5.08 -5.74 -13.78
C VAL A 549 -5.18 -4.76 -14.95
N LEU A 550 -5.90 -3.66 -14.75
CA LEU A 550 -5.96 -2.53 -15.69
C LEU A 550 -4.66 -1.73 -15.66
N GLY A 551 -4.00 -1.71 -14.50
CA GLY A 551 -2.77 -1.00 -14.19
C GLY A 551 -2.70 -0.77 -12.68
N VAL A 552 -1.68 -0.07 -12.20
CA VAL A 552 -1.63 0.49 -10.85
C VAL A 552 -1.67 2.02 -10.91
N CYS A 553 -1.53 2.66 -9.75
CA CYS A 553 -1.50 4.12 -9.62
C CYS A 553 -0.56 4.80 -10.66
N ASN A 554 0.64 4.27 -10.87
CA ASN A 554 1.60 4.79 -11.85
C ASN A 554 1.09 4.78 -13.30
N ASP A 555 0.40 3.72 -13.73
CA ASP A 555 -0.08 3.56 -15.11
C ASP A 555 -1.07 4.65 -15.50
N THR A 556 -1.94 5.06 -14.57
CA THR A 556 -2.90 6.14 -14.84
C THR A 556 -2.24 7.49 -15.07
N ALA A 557 -1.20 7.82 -14.28
CA ALA A 557 -0.41 9.04 -14.49
C ALA A 557 0.45 8.97 -15.75
N ALA A 558 1.04 7.80 -16.01
CA ALA A 558 1.84 7.55 -17.22
C ALA A 558 1.01 7.72 -18.49
N LEU A 559 -0.22 7.20 -18.51
CA LEU A 559 -1.14 7.33 -19.64
C LEU A 559 -1.44 8.80 -19.95
N ILE A 560 -1.72 9.60 -18.91
CA ILE A 560 -1.97 11.04 -19.05
C ILE A 560 -0.70 11.77 -19.52
N ASP A 561 0.46 11.49 -18.92
CA ASP A 561 1.73 12.12 -19.27
C ASP A 561 2.13 11.83 -20.73
N VAL A 562 1.96 10.57 -21.20
CA VAL A 562 2.14 10.22 -22.62
C VAL A 562 1.14 10.96 -23.51
N ALA A 563 -0.13 11.10 -23.11
CA ALA A 563 -1.12 11.81 -23.90
C ALA A 563 -0.85 13.33 -24.01
N VAL A 564 -0.33 13.94 -22.95
CA VAL A 564 0.00 15.37 -22.88
C VAL A 564 1.35 15.69 -23.55
N ARG A 565 2.36 14.85 -23.35
CA ARG A 565 3.77 15.14 -23.73
C ARG A 565 4.35 14.20 -24.78
N GLY A 566 3.64 13.13 -25.14
CA GLY A 566 4.11 12.08 -26.06
C GLY A 566 5.09 11.08 -25.45
N SER A 567 5.46 11.22 -24.18
CA SER A 567 6.35 10.30 -23.46
C SER A 567 6.12 10.40 -21.94
N THR A 568 6.58 9.40 -21.20
CA THR A 568 6.55 9.43 -19.73
C THR A 568 7.84 8.91 -19.12
N ASN A 569 8.08 9.38 -17.90
CA ASN A 569 9.16 8.93 -17.03
C ASN A 569 8.66 8.11 -15.82
N MET A 570 7.36 7.85 -15.67
CA MET A 570 6.80 7.06 -14.55
C MET A 570 7.28 5.60 -14.57
N TYR A 571 7.59 5.01 -13.40
CA TYR A 571 8.06 3.62 -13.29
C TYR A 571 7.50 2.94 -12.02
N PRO A 572 7.22 1.63 -12.01
CA PRO A 572 7.08 0.76 -13.19
C PRO A 572 5.70 0.92 -13.86
N LEU A 573 5.63 0.55 -15.14
CA LEU A 573 4.40 0.41 -15.92
C LEU A 573 4.02 -1.07 -16.06
N LEU A 574 2.76 -1.38 -15.75
CA LEU A 574 2.22 -2.74 -15.66
C LEU A 574 1.21 -3.06 -16.76
N SER A 575 0.46 -2.06 -17.23
CA SER A 575 -0.64 -2.27 -18.18
C SER A 575 -0.15 -2.96 -19.46
N THR A 576 -0.79 -4.08 -19.80
CA THR A 576 -0.42 -4.91 -20.96
C THR A 576 -1.59 -5.78 -21.44
N GLY A 577 -1.43 -6.36 -22.63
CA GLY A 577 -2.30 -7.42 -23.16
C GLY A 577 -3.77 -7.02 -23.25
N ARG A 578 -4.66 -7.95 -22.85
CA ARG A 578 -6.12 -7.79 -23.06
C ARG A 578 -6.71 -6.58 -22.35
N PHE A 579 -6.16 -6.17 -21.21
CA PHE A 579 -6.72 -5.08 -20.42
C PHE A 579 -6.34 -3.71 -20.98
N LEU A 580 -5.12 -3.59 -21.51
CA LEU A 580 -4.73 -2.40 -22.29
C LEU A 580 -5.59 -2.27 -23.56
N MET A 581 -5.93 -3.39 -24.23
CA MET A 581 -6.90 -3.39 -25.32
C MET A 581 -8.29 -2.93 -24.87
N HIS A 582 -8.77 -3.37 -23.70
CA HIS A 582 -10.05 -2.90 -23.16
C HIS A 582 -10.03 -1.40 -22.89
N ILE A 583 -8.95 -0.85 -22.32
CA ILE A 583 -8.79 0.60 -22.12
C ILE A 583 -8.87 1.33 -23.46
N ALA A 584 -8.10 0.91 -24.47
CA ALA A 584 -8.10 1.56 -25.78
C ALA A 584 -9.48 1.49 -26.47
N ASN A 585 -10.13 0.32 -26.44
CA ASN A 585 -11.46 0.13 -27.03
C ASN A 585 -12.51 0.98 -26.32
N PHE A 586 -12.43 1.09 -24.99
CA PHE A 586 -13.35 1.92 -24.22
C PHE A 586 -13.16 3.40 -24.53
N LEU A 587 -11.92 3.87 -24.60
CA LEU A 587 -11.62 5.25 -24.97
C LEU A 587 -12.11 5.56 -26.39
N MET A 588 -11.94 4.64 -27.34
CA MET A 588 -12.50 4.79 -28.69
C MET A 588 -14.03 4.87 -28.67
N ALA A 589 -14.71 3.99 -27.95
CA ALA A 589 -16.16 4.04 -27.81
C ALA A 589 -16.64 5.34 -27.12
N PHE A 590 -15.86 5.82 -26.13
CA PHE A 590 -16.11 7.06 -25.42
C PHE A 590 -15.96 8.28 -26.33
N HIS A 591 -14.94 8.29 -27.19
CA HIS A 591 -14.76 9.29 -28.24
C HIS A 591 -15.96 9.36 -29.17
N ASP A 592 -16.39 8.21 -29.72
CA ASP A 592 -17.50 8.16 -30.67
C ASP A 592 -18.81 8.66 -30.06
N GLN A 593 -19.00 8.41 -28.75
CA GLN A 593 -20.15 8.92 -27.99
C GLN A 593 -20.09 10.44 -27.79
N ILE A 594 -18.92 10.99 -27.47
CA ILE A 594 -18.74 12.45 -27.37
C ILE A 594 -19.08 13.13 -28.70
N VAL A 595 -18.56 12.60 -29.81
CA VAL A 595 -18.81 13.16 -31.15
C VAL A 595 -20.28 13.06 -31.55
N ALA A 596 -20.95 11.95 -31.21
CA ALA A 596 -22.37 11.78 -31.51
C ALA A 596 -23.27 12.74 -30.72
N ALA A 597 -22.92 13.07 -29.47
CA ALA A 597 -23.70 13.99 -28.64
C ALA A 597 -23.74 15.42 -29.19
N ASP A 598 -22.72 15.85 -29.95
CA ASP A 598 -22.65 17.20 -30.55
C ASP A 598 -23.71 17.39 -31.65
N GLN A 599 -23.98 16.34 -32.43
CA GLN A 599 -24.86 16.43 -33.61
C GLN A 599 -26.33 16.72 -33.29
N HIS A 600 -26.70 16.71 -32.00
CA HIS A 600 -28.08 16.83 -31.56
C HIS A 600 -28.38 18.05 -30.68
N GLU A 601 -27.36 18.74 -30.16
CA GLU A 601 -27.57 20.01 -29.44
C GLU A 601 -27.86 21.18 -30.41
N ASP A 602 -27.46 21.07 -31.68
CA ASP A 602 -27.61 22.09 -32.74
C ASP A 602 -29.06 22.39 -33.18
N GLU A 603 -30.06 21.62 -32.76
CA GLU A 603 -31.46 21.83 -33.21
C GLU A 603 -32.30 22.71 -32.27
N HIS A 604 -31.85 23.02 -31.04
CA HIS A 604 -32.72 23.63 -30.02
C HIS A 604 -32.19 24.84 -29.22
N GLU A 605 -30.93 25.30 -29.29
CA GLU A 605 -30.42 26.41 -28.45
C GLU A 605 -29.54 27.47 -29.19
N HIS A 606 -30.14 28.24 -30.09
CA HIS A 606 -29.43 29.19 -30.97
C HIS A 606 -28.86 30.51 -30.36
N GLU A 607 -28.83 30.73 -29.03
CA GLU A 607 -28.38 32.04 -28.48
C GLU A 607 -27.09 32.02 -27.61
N ASN A 608 -26.50 30.86 -27.28
CA ASN A 608 -25.21 30.77 -26.55
C ASN A 608 -24.19 29.77 -27.16
N GLU A 609 -24.40 29.39 -28.42
CA GLU A 609 -23.83 28.21 -29.11
C GLU A 609 -22.30 28.20 -29.32
N SER A 610 -21.65 29.37 -29.47
CA SER A 610 -20.25 29.42 -29.92
C SER A 610 -19.24 28.81 -28.94
N THR A 611 -19.57 28.69 -27.65
CA THR A 611 -18.66 28.13 -26.62
C THR A 611 -18.85 26.63 -26.37
N ALA A 612 -20.01 26.05 -26.72
CA ALA A 612 -20.32 24.65 -26.47
C ALA A 612 -19.63 23.72 -27.47
N ILE A 613 -19.77 24.02 -28.77
CA ILE A 613 -19.16 23.27 -29.89
C ILE A 613 -17.64 23.16 -29.74
N CYS A 614 -16.98 24.20 -29.20
CA CYS A 614 -15.54 24.19 -28.98
C CYS A 614 -15.09 23.16 -27.94
N LYS A 615 -15.91 22.83 -26.94
CA LYS A 615 -15.53 21.90 -25.86
C LYS A 615 -15.71 20.45 -26.25
N THR A 616 -16.75 20.11 -27.01
CA THR A 616 -16.96 18.73 -27.47
C THR A 616 -15.79 18.25 -28.32
N GLU A 617 -15.35 19.08 -29.27
CA GLU A 617 -14.18 18.79 -30.11
C GLU A 617 -12.90 18.63 -29.27
N GLN A 618 -12.68 19.46 -28.25
CA GLN A 618 -11.54 19.30 -27.34
C GLN A 618 -11.58 17.96 -26.60
N PHE A 619 -12.75 17.53 -26.13
CA PHE A 619 -12.91 16.28 -25.39
C PHE A 619 -12.66 15.07 -26.31
N ALA A 620 -13.15 15.14 -27.54
CA ALA A 620 -12.89 14.13 -28.57
C ALA A 620 -11.38 14.04 -28.88
N GLN A 621 -10.72 15.17 -29.13
CA GLN A 621 -9.28 15.21 -29.40
C GLN A 621 -8.45 14.67 -28.22
N ASP A 622 -8.79 15.03 -26.99
CA ASP A 622 -8.09 14.52 -25.80
C ASP A 622 -8.33 13.02 -25.59
N THR A 623 -9.52 12.52 -25.91
CA THR A 623 -9.80 11.08 -25.91
C THR A 623 -8.95 10.35 -26.95
N LEU A 624 -8.80 10.88 -28.17
CA LEU A 624 -7.93 10.29 -29.20
C LEU A 624 -6.44 10.29 -28.78
N ARG A 625 -5.99 11.34 -28.08
CA ARG A 625 -4.63 11.38 -27.50
C ARG A 625 -4.45 10.27 -26.46
N LEU A 626 -5.45 10.04 -25.61
CA LEU A 626 -5.44 8.94 -24.64
C LEU A 626 -5.45 7.57 -25.33
N VAL A 627 -6.22 7.36 -26.39
CA VAL A 627 -6.18 6.12 -27.20
C VAL A 627 -4.78 5.91 -27.74
N LYS A 628 -4.19 6.94 -28.37
CA LYS A 628 -2.83 6.87 -28.90
C LYS A 628 -1.82 6.57 -27.79
N ALA A 629 -1.97 7.17 -26.62
CA ALA A 629 -1.12 6.90 -25.47
C ALA A 629 -1.24 5.44 -25.01
N ALA A 630 -2.46 4.91 -24.84
CA ALA A 630 -2.71 3.53 -24.46
C ALA A 630 -2.10 2.52 -25.47
N CYS A 631 -2.16 2.82 -26.77
CA CYS A 631 -1.58 1.98 -27.81
C CYS A 631 -0.04 2.00 -27.85
N ASN A 632 0.60 3.06 -27.34
CA ASN A 632 2.07 3.25 -27.41
C ASN A 632 2.77 3.13 -26.05
N MET A 633 2.02 2.97 -24.96
CA MET A 633 2.61 2.84 -23.63
C MET A 633 3.33 1.50 -23.49
N GLU A 634 4.61 1.55 -23.15
CA GLU A 634 5.42 0.36 -22.89
C GLU A 634 5.13 -0.22 -21.50
N SER A 635 5.28 -1.54 -21.37
CA SER A 635 5.26 -2.21 -20.06
C SER A 635 6.69 -2.40 -19.57
N ASP A 636 6.96 -2.03 -18.31
CA ASP A 636 8.27 -2.22 -17.69
C ASP A 636 8.47 -3.65 -17.16
N ILE A 637 7.37 -4.31 -16.77
CA ILE A 637 7.42 -5.69 -16.25
C ILE A 637 7.48 -6.74 -17.35
N HIS A 638 6.96 -6.44 -18.54
CA HIS A 638 7.13 -7.29 -19.72
C HIS A 638 8.36 -6.82 -20.49
N CYS A 639 9.53 -7.17 -19.94
CA CYS A 639 10.84 -6.80 -20.47
C CYS A 639 10.99 -7.20 -21.95
N ALA A 640 10.65 -6.29 -22.85
CA ALA A 640 10.86 -6.44 -24.28
C ALA A 640 12.17 -5.72 -24.64
N PRO A 641 13.03 -6.30 -25.50
CA PRO A 641 14.30 -5.66 -25.87
C PRO A 641 14.13 -4.22 -26.32
N HIS A 642 13.09 -3.92 -27.11
CA HIS A 642 12.85 -2.56 -27.61
C HIS A 642 12.49 -1.51 -26.55
N GLY A 643 11.97 -1.94 -25.40
CA GLY A 643 11.61 -1.06 -24.30
C GLY A 643 12.72 -0.88 -23.25
N MET A 644 13.85 -1.58 -23.37
CA MET A 644 14.91 -1.61 -22.33
C MET A 644 15.48 -0.23 -22.01
N ALA A 645 15.82 0.57 -23.03
CA ALA A 645 16.34 1.92 -22.82
C ALA A 645 15.27 2.85 -22.21
N GLY A 646 14.00 2.68 -22.63
CA GLY A 646 12.86 3.38 -22.04
C GLY A 646 12.71 3.05 -20.55
N ALA A 647 12.66 1.77 -20.20
CA ALA A 647 12.51 1.29 -18.83
C ALA A 647 13.66 1.75 -17.93
N ALA A 648 14.91 1.71 -18.41
CA ALA A 648 16.06 2.19 -17.65
C ALA A 648 16.03 3.70 -17.39
N ARG A 649 15.61 4.50 -18.38
CA ARG A 649 15.41 5.95 -18.21
C ARG A 649 14.30 6.23 -17.21
N ARG A 650 13.15 5.56 -17.32
CA ARG A 650 12.02 5.69 -16.39
C ARG A 650 12.46 5.31 -14.98
N TYR A 651 13.13 4.17 -14.80
CA TYR A 651 13.71 3.75 -13.53
C TYR A 651 14.55 4.88 -12.91
N GLN A 652 15.58 5.36 -13.61
CA GLN A 652 16.47 6.41 -13.09
C GLN A 652 15.74 7.71 -12.73
N SER A 653 14.70 8.07 -13.49
CA SER A 653 13.90 9.26 -13.25
C SER A 653 13.08 9.19 -11.95
N ASN A 654 12.77 7.99 -11.47
CA ASN A 654 12.03 7.78 -10.23
C ASN A 654 12.93 7.51 -9.01
N TYR A 655 14.19 7.13 -9.23
CA TYR A 655 15.19 6.93 -8.18
C TYR A 655 16.39 7.87 -8.36
N PRO A 656 16.19 9.21 -8.37
CA PRO A 656 17.29 10.15 -8.54
C PRO A 656 18.28 10.11 -7.36
N THR A 657 17.79 9.75 -6.16
CA THR A 657 18.59 9.53 -4.96
C THR A 657 18.33 8.12 -4.44
N PRO A 658 19.35 7.24 -4.34
CA PRO A 658 19.18 5.93 -3.73
C PRO A 658 19.09 6.06 -2.21
N TYR A 659 17.96 5.70 -1.63
CA TYR A 659 17.80 5.61 -0.17
C TYR A 659 18.34 4.29 0.38
N PHE A 660 18.21 3.22 -0.42
CA PHE A 660 18.70 1.89 -0.13
C PHE A 660 19.88 1.55 -1.05
N GLN A 661 20.86 0.80 -0.53
CA GLN A 661 22.04 0.41 -1.31
C GLN A 661 21.66 -0.38 -2.57
N ILE A 662 20.68 -1.29 -2.45
CA ILE A 662 20.20 -2.11 -3.58
C ILE A 662 19.62 -1.27 -4.73
N THR A 663 19.11 -0.07 -4.44
CA THR A 663 18.62 0.85 -5.47
C THR A 663 19.77 1.38 -6.30
N GLU A 664 20.90 1.75 -5.67
CA GLU A 664 22.10 2.19 -6.40
C GLU A 664 22.66 1.07 -7.29
N ASP A 665 22.77 -0.14 -6.75
CA ASP A 665 23.23 -1.32 -7.49
C ASP A 665 22.34 -1.58 -8.72
N SER A 666 21.02 -1.47 -8.52
CA SER A 666 20.03 -1.65 -9.57
C SER A 666 20.09 -0.55 -10.63
N ILE A 667 20.34 0.72 -10.24
CA ILE A 667 20.63 1.81 -11.21
C ILE A 667 21.84 1.44 -12.07
N GLY A 668 22.89 0.87 -11.49
CA GLY A 668 24.05 0.37 -12.20
C GLY A 668 23.70 -0.68 -13.26
N VAL A 669 22.90 -1.68 -12.88
CA VAL A 669 22.40 -2.73 -13.80
C VAL A 669 21.54 -2.11 -14.91
N MET A 670 20.60 -1.24 -14.58
CA MET A 670 19.72 -0.60 -15.58
C MET A 670 20.50 0.27 -16.58
N LYS A 671 21.56 0.97 -16.14
CA LYS A 671 22.48 1.71 -17.03
C LYS A 671 23.22 0.79 -18.00
N GLU A 672 23.67 -0.36 -17.52
CA GLU A 672 24.34 -1.36 -18.34
C GLU A 672 23.41 -1.91 -19.42
N VAL A 673 22.19 -2.31 -19.03
CA VAL A 673 21.13 -2.80 -19.92
C VAL A 673 20.79 -1.76 -21.00
N ALA A 674 20.60 -0.49 -20.62
CA ALA A 674 20.35 0.59 -21.57
C ALA A 674 21.47 0.74 -22.59
N LYS A 675 22.72 0.78 -22.14
CA LYS A 675 23.90 0.92 -23.01
C LYS A 675 24.04 -0.23 -24.00
N GLN A 676 23.81 -1.48 -23.55
CA GLN A 676 23.84 -2.65 -24.42
C GLN A 676 22.78 -2.53 -25.53
N TYR A 677 21.56 -2.11 -25.17
CA TYR A 677 20.49 -1.95 -26.14
C TYR A 677 20.75 -0.82 -27.15
N GLU A 678 21.21 0.35 -26.70
CA GLU A 678 21.55 1.47 -27.59
C GLU A 678 22.61 1.07 -28.64
N VAL A 679 23.56 0.23 -28.27
CA VAL A 679 24.57 -0.31 -29.21
C VAL A 679 23.91 -1.26 -30.22
N LEU A 680 22.97 -2.09 -29.81
CA LEU A 680 22.23 -3.00 -30.70
C LEU A 680 21.32 -2.22 -31.66
N GLU A 681 20.67 -1.16 -31.18
CA GLU A 681 19.79 -0.32 -31.99
C GLU A 681 20.57 0.47 -33.05
N LYS A 682 21.74 1.02 -32.70
CA LYS A 682 22.63 1.67 -33.68
C LYS A 682 23.05 0.69 -34.77
N LYS A 683 23.50 -0.51 -34.37
CA LYS A 683 23.87 -1.59 -35.29
C LYS A 683 22.72 -2.01 -36.21
N SER A 684 21.49 -2.11 -35.70
CA SER A 684 20.32 -2.51 -36.51
C SER A 684 19.93 -1.44 -37.53
N LYS A 685 20.16 -0.16 -37.21
CA LYS A 685 19.95 0.98 -38.13
C LYS A 685 21.10 1.18 -39.13
N GLY A 686 22.17 0.37 -39.07
CA GLY A 686 23.33 0.50 -39.95
C GLY A 686 24.14 1.79 -39.72
N THR A 687 24.04 2.35 -38.52
CA THR A 687 24.76 3.55 -38.04
C THR A 687 25.74 3.16 -36.94
#